data_AF-A0AAU9FVN6-F1
#
_entry.id   AF-A0AAU9FVN6-F1
#
_cell.length_a   1.000
_cell.length_b   1.000
_cell.length_c   1.000
_cell.angle_alpha   90.00
_cell.angle_beta   90.00
_cell.angle_gamma   90.00
#
_symmetry.space_group_name_H-M   'P 1'
#
loop_
_entity.id
_entity.type
_entity.pdbx_description
1 polymer ?
#
loop_
_entity_poly.entity_id
_entity_poly.type
_entity_poly.pdbx_seq_one_letter_code
_entity_poly.pdbx_strand_id
1 'polypeptide(L)'
;MEEAKGLENPSQPVVDSLDLVSMETVPPMEEPKADDKLGESLLTSAPNGLVDTTPVVEPTGQGETSVAPLNNLFDITCNKESKDNEVPCVSPPVASATNGLLDTDITMEEPKGGSIASQMTVASELIGLMATASIVEPKKISMSEQIPVTSEPKDLMVTDEQPIKKKTVENIPEVPLALEEVKEKPEVSTITAMESLRRFCYIRNTELAVYAGPFKTFSEETFKDLRKLCDQVQAQQLADCLVEALINNDECLPRPDEALLVLAVFLSTCTNETERSLIRNYVPRLVRTDTELFIFMELANKVQKIQKCKTPFSRTVRKAVIAWYKERSLDELLHMWTKGEQICSLHNNLLRRVHYRQEHMTIEYMATLQLLSTPTKNLVTWPEFLNPLIGSKQIIEGIVKLRSITNAPNAVTIVKELSLTYDQVPESFRSDPALAEYLIPTLSYEHLFKISPRVLLCLRRAAREAYDKYEKLLFDKTKMEAANIAPLCIYLKTLRLQTNIRLRNVCCDLYEASFGHNKALGKRLNISVCLDKFYIRKYLKGRNRTSNYLDALVAIAFGYFKTDSDGSKVSYWCDRTGQLQDLRWTKNMTLIEATDRCQTLEVQKTKMDFPRIFLNASEDPEDYDIFLIVVPKASRGNPNHSSAKIASLLAEYRLTRQPKSKVIIISLLASKQSMSYSVNMNENILELCGISEQLPQIINAFLAEKFH
;
A
#
# COMPACT_ATOMS: atom_id res chain seq x y z
N MET A 1 67.68 23.28 4.54
CA MET A 1 67.52 23.05 5.98
C MET A 1 66.12 22.54 6.24
N GLU A 2 65.83 21.27 6.48
CA GLU A 2 66.52 19.98 6.21
C GLU A 2 65.36 19.03 5.83
N GLU A 3 65.41 18.23 4.75
CA GLU A 3 66.07 16.93 4.62
C GLU A 3 65.73 15.88 5.71
N ALA A 4 65.67 14.56 5.45
CA ALA A 4 65.27 13.79 4.25
C ALA A 4 65.32 12.27 4.59
N LYS A 5 64.54 11.43 3.87
CA LYS A 5 64.64 9.94 3.79
C LYS A 5 64.29 9.18 5.10
N GLY A 6 64.04 7.87 5.06
CA GLY A 6 64.10 6.93 3.92
C GLY A 6 63.12 5.75 4.03
N LEU A 7 63.15 4.86 3.03
CA LEU A 7 62.43 3.58 3.03
C LEU A 7 63.33 2.48 3.61
N GLU A 8 62.75 1.39 4.13
CA GLU A 8 62.98 0.05 3.55
C GLU A 8 62.02 -1.03 4.11
N ASN A 9 61.67 -1.99 3.25
CA ASN A 9 61.22 -3.35 3.54
C ASN A 9 62.46 -4.27 3.33
N PRO A 10 62.51 -5.57 3.74
CA PRO A 10 61.37 -6.48 4.04
C PRO A 10 61.59 -7.41 5.27
N SER A 11 60.64 -8.32 5.53
CA SER A 11 60.86 -9.79 5.63
C SER A 11 59.72 -10.53 6.35
N GLN A 12 59.38 -11.73 5.88
CA GLN A 12 58.63 -12.77 6.60
C GLN A 12 59.62 -13.82 7.15
N PRO A 13 59.17 -14.99 7.64
CA PRO A 13 58.46 -15.23 8.89
C PRO A 13 59.32 -16.10 9.84
N VAL A 14 58.81 -16.39 11.05
CA VAL A 14 59.35 -17.48 11.90
C VAL A 14 58.21 -18.44 12.23
N VAL A 15 58.55 -19.73 12.28
CA VAL A 15 57.64 -20.89 12.44
C VAL A 15 57.89 -21.53 13.81
N ASP A 16 57.26 -22.67 14.08
CA ASP A 16 57.66 -23.70 15.05
C ASP A 16 57.27 -23.53 16.54
N SER A 17 56.81 -24.58 17.24
CA SER A 17 56.29 -25.88 16.76
C SER A 17 55.61 -26.73 17.84
N LEU A 18 54.73 -27.66 17.40
CA LEU A 18 54.46 -29.01 17.97
C LEU A 18 53.81 -29.11 19.39
N ASP A 19 53.04 -30.16 19.78
CA ASP A 19 52.72 -31.42 19.09
C ASP A 19 51.44 -32.16 19.59
N LEU A 20 51.18 -33.34 19.00
CA LEU A 20 50.47 -34.55 19.47
C LEU A 20 48.97 -34.78 19.16
N VAL A 21 48.76 -35.26 17.92
CA VAL A 21 48.22 -36.62 17.59
C VAL A 21 46.87 -37.09 18.17
N SER A 22 45.96 -37.45 17.25
CA SER A 22 45.25 -38.75 17.22
C SER A 22 44.74 -39.03 15.80
N MET A 23 44.75 -40.29 15.35
CA MET A 23 44.46 -40.68 13.95
C MET A 23 43.22 -41.59 13.82
N GLU A 24 42.60 -41.52 12.64
CA GLU A 24 41.91 -42.58 11.87
C GLU A 24 40.95 -43.57 12.56
N THR A 25 39.76 -43.73 11.97
CA THR A 25 39.41 -44.99 11.29
C THR A 25 38.23 -44.81 10.31
N VAL A 26 38.21 -45.62 9.24
CA VAL A 26 37.12 -45.72 8.25
C VAL A 26 36.77 -47.20 8.03
N PRO A 27 35.50 -47.62 8.14
CA PRO A 27 35.02 -48.91 7.65
C PRO A 27 34.36 -48.82 6.24
N PRO A 28 34.26 -49.94 5.49
CA PRO A 28 33.95 -49.93 4.05
C PRO A 28 32.50 -50.33 3.68
N MET A 29 32.25 -50.47 2.38
CA MET A 29 31.04 -51.03 1.77
C MET A 29 30.95 -52.57 1.93
N GLU A 30 29.74 -53.12 2.01
CA GLU A 30 29.43 -54.50 1.60
C GLU A 30 28.09 -54.56 0.84
N GLU A 31 28.00 -55.48 -0.13
CA GLU A 31 26.76 -55.91 -0.78
C GLU A 31 26.12 -57.08 0.00
N PRO A 32 24.84 -57.40 -0.25
CA PRO A 32 24.53 -58.81 -0.49
C PRO A 32 23.59 -59.07 -1.68
N LYS A 33 23.51 -60.35 -2.07
CA LYS A 33 22.85 -60.88 -3.27
C LYS A 33 21.42 -61.39 -3.00
N ALA A 34 20.74 -61.81 -4.07
CA ALA A 34 19.54 -62.68 -4.01
C ALA A 34 19.88 -64.05 -3.33
N ASP A 35 18.93 -64.87 -2.86
CA ASP A 35 17.79 -65.42 -3.62
C ASP A 35 16.66 -66.04 -2.73
N ASP A 36 15.58 -66.43 -3.41
CA ASP A 36 14.68 -67.57 -3.11
C ASP A 36 13.46 -67.51 -2.14
N LYS A 37 12.27 -67.53 -2.78
CA LYS A 37 11.13 -68.46 -2.60
C LYS A 37 10.02 -68.32 -1.53
N LEU A 38 8.80 -68.50 -2.09
CA LEU A 38 7.55 -69.11 -1.59
C LEU A 38 6.43 -68.23 -0.97
N GLY A 39 5.22 -68.36 -1.55
CA GLY A 39 3.99 -67.68 -1.14
C GLY A 39 2.98 -67.48 -2.28
N GLU A 40 2.28 -68.54 -2.70
CA GLU A 40 1.21 -68.47 -3.72
C GLU A 40 -0.07 -67.79 -3.13
N SER A 41 -0.97 -67.18 -3.91
CA SER A 41 -1.98 -67.95 -4.67
C SER A 41 -2.94 -67.11 -5.53
N LEU A 42 -3.24 -67.64 -6.74
CA LEU A 42 -4.51 -67.61 -7.52
C LEU A 42 -5.08 -66.24 -8.01
N LEU A 43 -5.00 -65.95 -9.33
CA LEU A 43 -6.06 -66.11 -10.38
C LEU A 43 -6.99 -64.87 -10.54
N THR A 44 -7.44 -64.45 -11.74
CA THR A 44 -7.71 -65.15 -13.02
C THR A 44 -7.41 -64.32 -14.31
N SER A 45 -7.10 -65.03 -15.41
CA SER A 45 -7.38 -64.76 -16.85
C SER A 45 -7.09 -63.41 -17.54
N ALA A 46 -6.28 -63.47 -18.62
CA ALA A 46 -6.37 -62.63 -19.83
C ALA A 46 -7.23 -63.34 -20.92
N PRO A 47 -7.44 -62.81 -22.16
CA PRO A 47 -6.37 -62.85 -23.19
C PRO A 47 -6.35 -61.76 -24.32
N ASN A 48 -5.16 -61.55 -24.88
CA ASN A 48 -4.80 -61.24 -26.29
C ASN A 48 -5.30 -59.97 -27.04
N GLY A 49 -4.44 -59.48 -27.96
CA GLY A 49 -4.69 -58.35 -28.88
C GLY A 49 -3.49 -57.39 -28.98
N LEU A 50 -2.29 -57.88 -29.31
CA LEU A 50 -1.71 -57.94 -30.66
C LEU A 50 -1.38 -56.56 -31.29
N VAL A 51 -0.08 -56.28 -31.31
CA VAL A 51 0.74 -55.35 -32.11
C VAL A 51 0.06 -54.54 -33.23
N ASP A 52 0.25 -53.22 -33.21
CA ASP A 52 0.69 -52.48 -34.41
C ASP A 52 1.75 -51.43 -33.99
N THR A 53 2.69 -51.12 -34.89
CA THR A 53 3.82 -50.21 -34.67
C THR A 53 4.11 -49.40 -35.93
N THR A 54 3.65 -48.15 -35.97
CA THR A 54 4.01 -47.17 -37.00
C THR A 54 4.42 -45.83 -36.38
N PRO A 55 5.55 -45.23 -36.79
CA PRO A 55 6.02 -43.96 -36.25
C PRO A 55 5.34 -42.76 -36.93
N VAL A 56 4.94 -41.75 -36.16
CA VAL A 56 4.42 -40.48 -36.70
C VAL A 56 5.51 -39.40 -36.57
N VAL A 57 5.79 -38.76 -37.71
CA VAL A 57 6.88 -37.80 -37.94
C VAL A 57 6.69 -36.50 -37.13
N GLU A 58 7.79 -35.95 -36.62
CA GLU A 58 7.83 -34.59 -36.06
C GLU A 58 7.77 -33.51 -37.16
N PRO A 59 6.83 -32.54 -37.10
CA PRO A 59 6.94 -31.31 -37.86
C PRO A 59 7.81 -30.30 -37.10
N THR A 60 9.04 -30.08 -37.57
CA THR A 60 9.86 -28.94 -37.15
C THR A 60 9.38 -27.66 -37.83
N GLY A 61 9.30 -26.54 -37.10
CA GLY A 61 9.19 -25.21 -37.75
C GLY A 61 8.46 -24.10 -36.99
N GLN A 62 9.26 -23.20 -36.39
CA GLN A 62 9.05 -21.74 -36.32
C GLN A 62 7.76 -21.15 -35.72
N GLY A 63 7.89 -20.28 -34.71
CA GLY A 63 6.75 -19.49 -34.20
C GLY A 63 6.93 -18.78 -32.85
N GLU A 64 8.15 -18.38 -32.45
CA GLU A 64 8.38 -17.70 -31.16
C GLU A 64 7.89 -16.25 -31.16
N THR A 65 6.58 -16.04 -31.01
CA THR A 65 6.03 -14.73 -30.62
C THR A 65 6.39 -14.45 -29.15
N SER A 66 7.20 -13.42 -28.90
CA SER A 66 7.66 -13.08 -27.56
C SER A 66 6.49 -12.70 -26.63
N VAL A 67 6.39 -13.39 -25.49
CA VAL A 67 5.30 -13.20 -24.53
C VAL A 67 5.56 -11.95 -23.69
N ALA A 68 4.71 -10.93 -23.86
CA ALA A 68 4.71 -9.75 -22.99
C ALA A 68 4.40 -10.16 -21.52
N PRO A 69 5.12 -9.62 -20.52
CA PRO A 69 4.91 -9.98 -19.12
C PRO A 69 3.58 -9.45 -18.57
N LEU A 70 3.02 -10.14 -17.58
CA LEU A 70 1.68 -9.91 -16.97
C LEU A 70 1.57 -8.65 -16.08
N ASN A 71 2.43 -7.64 -16.29
CA ASN A 71 2.52 -6.44 -15.44
C ASN A 71 1.21 -5.61 -15.40
N ASN A 72 0.34 -5.78 -16.40
CA ASN A 72 -0.86 -4.95 -16.60
C ASN A 72 -2.05 -5.32 -15.69
N LEU A 73 -1.97 -6.35 -14.83
CA LEU A 73 -3.08 -6.68 -13.93
C LEU A 73 -3.15 -5.79 -12.68
N PHE A 74 -2.06 -5.10 -12.31
CA PHE A 74 -2.00 -4.26 -11.10
C PHE A 74 -1.46 -2.83 -11.30
N ASP A 75 -0.79 -2.51 -12.42
CA ASP A 75 -0.40 -1.13 -12.73
C ASP A 75 -1.40 -0.44 -13.69
N ILE A 76 -2.54 0.04 -13.14
CA ILE A 76 -3.34 1.09 -13.79
C ILE A 76 -2.75 2.48 -13.42
N THR A 77 -1.45 2.65 -13.63
CA THR A 77 -0.80 3.96 -13.78
C THR A 77 0.12 3.93 -14.98
N CYS A 78 -0.18 4.74 -15.99
CA CYS A 78 0.63 4.81 -17.20
C CYS A 78 2.02 5.40 -16.89
N ASN A 79 3.07 4.77 -17.43
CA ASN A 79 4.02 5.44 -18.33
C ASN A 79 4.84 4.40 -19.09
N LYS A 80 4.88 4.53 -20.42
CA LYS A 80 5.94 3.94 -21.25
C LYS A 80 6.94 5.05 -21.57
N GLU A 81 8.07 5.06 -20.87
CA GLU A 81 9.22 5.86 -21.30
C GLU A 81 9.97 5.07 -22.38
N SER A 82 9.91 5.56 -23.62
CA SER A 82 10.81 5.12 -24.69
C SER A 82 12.20 5.70 -24.45
N LYS A 83 13.23 4.85 -24.49
CA LYS A 83 14.63 5.28 -24.55
C LYS A 83 15.07 5.53 -25.99
N ASP A 84 16.32 5.99 -26.10
CA ASP A 84 17.16 6.01 -27.30
C ASP A 84 16.83 7.12 -28.32
N ASN A 85 17.38 8.33 -28.07
CA ASN A 85 18.60 8.75 -28.77
C ASN A 85 19.20 10.05 -28.21
N GLU A 86 20.52 10.05 -27.98
CA GLU A 86 21.40 11.22 -28.01
C GLU A 86 21.80 11.46 -29.50
N VAL A 87 22.40 12.54 -30.03
CA VAL A 87 23.29 13.64 -29.56
C VAL A 87 23.10 14.83 -30.57
N PRO A 88 23.98 15.87 -30.65
CA PRO A 88 24.16 17.06 -29.79
C PRO A 88 23.49 18.35 -30.32
N CYS A 89 23.68 19.46 -29.61
CA CYS A 89 23.29 20.83 -30.02
C CYS A 89 24.15 21.42 -31.16
N VAL A 90 23.54 22.29 -31.98
CA VAL A 90 24.22 23.32 -32.80
C VAL A 90 23.40 24.64 -32.71
N SER A 91 24.08 25.79 -32.68
CA SER A 91 23.47 27.13 -32.55
C SER A 91 22.92 27.70 -33.87
N PRO A 92 21.94 28.63 -33.85
CA PRO A 92 21.23 29.08 -35.05
C PRO A 92 21.83 30.33 -35.74
N PRO A 93 21.65 30.48 -37.07
CA PRO A 93 21.85 31.74 -37.78
C PRO A 93 20.53 32.41 -38.26
N VAL A 94 20.29 33.60 -37.70
CA VAL A 94 19.75 34.85 -38.30
C VAL A 94 19.15 34.83 -39.74
N ALA A 95 17.92 35.36 -39.86
CA ALA A 95 17.25 35.96 -41.05
C ALA A 95 16.95 35.04 -42.26
N SER A 96 15.95 35.29 -43.13
CA SER A 96 15.21 36.51 -43.46
C SER A 96 13.76 36.23 -43.94
N ALA A 97 13.05 37.21 -44.53
CA ALA A 97 11.61 37.15 -44.85
C ALA A 97 11.30 36.79 -46.32
N THR A 98 10.06 36.38 -46.61
CA THR A 98 9.36 36.66 -47.89
C THR A 98 7.85 36.42 -47.79
N ASN A 99 7.08 36.90 -48.78
CA ASN A 99 5.61 37.00 -48.78
C ASN A 99 4.91 35.86 -49.56
N GLY A 100 3.59 35.73 -49.35
CA GLY A 100 2.67 34.83 -50.07
C GLY A 100 1.51 34.44 -49.15
N LEU A 101 0.36 35.13 -49.07
CA LEU A 101 -0.55 35.61 -50.13
C LEU A 101 -1.15 34.48 -50.98
N LEU A 102 -2.38 34.08 -50.63
CA LEU A 102 -3.40 33.64 -51.58
C LEU A 102 -4.77 33.67 -50.90
N ASP A 103 -5.70 34.44 -51.46
CA ASP A 103 -7.07 34.58 -50.98
C ASP A 103 -7.96 33.40 -51.43
N THR A 104 -9.11 33.21 -50.77
CA THR A 104 -10.36 32.86 -51.47
C THR A 104 -11.58 33.14 -50.61
N ASP A 105 -12.30 34.23 -50.92
CA ASP A 105 -13.65 34.47 -50.40
C ASP A 105 -14.66 33.47 -50.97
N ILE A 106 -15.57 32.99 -50.12
CA ILE A 106 -16.95 32.67 -50.53
C ILE A 106 -17.89 33.21 -49.45
N THR A 107 -18.75 34.16 -49.83
CA THR A 107 -19.76 34.81 -48.97
C THR A 107 -21.19 34.37 -49.32
N MET A 108 -22.12 34.71 -48.41
CA MET A 108 -23.59 34.66 -48.58
C MET A 108 -24.23 33.27 -48.39
N GLU A 109 -25.50 33.13 -47.93
CA GLU A 109 -26.57 34.12 -47.67
C GLU A 109 -27.18 34.03 -46.26
N GLU A 110 -27.81 35.12 -45.79
CA GLU A 110 -28.87 35.08 -44.75
C GLU A 110 -30.21 34.65 -45.40
N PRO A 111 -31.20 34.22 -44.60
CA PRO A 111 -32.42 35.06 -44.59
C PRO A 111 -32.93 35.41 -43.17
N LYS A 112 -33.73 36.47 -43.12
CA LYS A 112 -34.23 37.14 -41.90
C LYS A 112 -35.70 36.84 -41.63
N GLY A 113 -36.11 36.91 -40.37
CA GLY A 113 -37.51 36.96 -39.94
C GLY A 113 -37.89 35.84 -38.96
N GLY A 114 -38.47 36.12 -37.78
CA GLY A 114 -38.85 37.42 -37.23
C GLY A 114 -38.99 37.42 -35.70
N SER A 115 -39.27 38.60 -35.13
CA SER A 115 -39.28 38.85 -33.68
C SER A 115 -40.65 38.62 -33.04
N ILE A 116 -40.65 38.21 -31.76
CA ILE A 116 -41.46 38.77 -30.67
C ILE A 116 -40.58 38.73 -29.41
N ALA A 117 -40.76 39.66 -28.46
CA ALA A 117 -39.80 39.92 -27.39
C ALA A 117 -40.39 39.96 -25.96
N SER A 118 -39.57 39.54 -24.99
CA SER A 118 -39.53 39.93 -23.56
C SER A 118 -38.16 39.41 -23.05
N GLN A 119 -37.21 40.21 -22.55
CA GLN A 119 -37.21 40.97 -21.28
C GLN A 119 -37.50 40.06 -20.07
N MET A 120 -36.66 39.96 -19.03
CA MET A 120 -35.50 40.78 -18.57
C MET A 120 -34.20 39.92 -18.54
N THR A 121 -32.97 40.45 -18.76
CA THR A 121 -32.10 41.22 -17.83
C THR A 121 -31.95 40.54 -16.45
N VAL A 122 -30.75 40.27 -15.89
CA VAL A 122 -29.43 40.91 -16.00
C VAL A 122 -28.27 39.90 -16.23
N ALA A 123 -27.12 40.39 -16.73
CA ALA A 123 -25.86 39.69 -16.99
C ALA A 123 -25.17 39.13 -15.70
N SER A 124 -24.17 38.22 -15.72
CA SER A 124 -22.84 38.32 -16.37
C SER A 124 -22.09 39.61 -16.00
N GLU A 125 -20.76 39.66 -15.80
CA GLU A 125 -19.68 38.76 -16.25
C GLU A 125 -18.39 39.08 -15.44
N LEU A 126 -17.42 38.16 -15.37
CA LEU A 126 -16.05 38.43 -15.86
C LEU A 126 -15.16 37.18 -15.82
N ILE A 127 -14.20 37.10 -16.75
CA ILE A 127 -13.14 36.09 -16.79
C ILE A 127 -11.77 36.79 -16.84
N GLY A 128 -10.91 36.45 -15.88
CA GLY A 128 -9.45 36.40 -16.05
C GLY A 128 -8.65 37.72 -15.99
N LEU A 129 -7.43 37.60 -15.45
CA LEU A 129 -6.23 38.30 -15.91
C LEU A 129 -4.97 37.57 -15.42
N MET A 130 -3.79 37.92 -15.97
CA MET A 130 -2.53 37.18 -15.77
C MET A 130 -1.42 38.03 -15.13
N ALA A 131 -0.53 37.31 -14.42
CA ALA A 131 0.94 37.45 -14.42
C ALA A 131 1.68 38.74 -13.98
N THR A 132 2.78 38.48 -13.24
CA THR A 132 4.09 39.16 -13.25
C THR A 132 4.25 40.65 -12.84
N ALA A 133 4.81 40.80 -11.64
CA ALA A 133 6.05 41.53 -11.31
C ALA A 133 6.23 43.03 -11.62
N SER A 134 6.72 43.78 -10.61
CA SER A 134 7.97 44.56 -10.74
C SER A 134 8.57 44.91 -9.36
N ILE A 135 9.79 45.44 -9.36
CA ILE A 135 10.59 45.86 -8.18
C ILE A 135 10.61 47.39 -8.09
N VAL A 136 10.35 47.96 -6.90
CA VAL A 136 10.73 49.34 -6.54
C VAL A 136 11.15 49.38 -5.08
N GLU A 137 12.26 50.08 -4.79
CA GLU A 137 12.77 50.38 -3.44
C GLU A 137 13.07 51.91 -3.35
N PRO A 138 13.50 52.48 -2.21
CA PRO A 138 12.62 53.24 -1.32
C PRO A 138 12.84 54.77 -1.37
N LYS A 139 11.97 55.54 -0.69
CA LYS A 139 12.15 56.99 -0.46
C LYS A 139 11.99 57.37 1.02
N LYS A 140 12.85 58.27 1.51
CA LYS A 140 12.87 58.80 2.88
C LYS A 140 12.16 60.17 2.98
N ILE A 141 11.17 60.29 3.89
CA ILE A 141 10.71 61.52 4.58
C ILE A 141 10.11 61.01 5.93
N SER A 142 10.40 61.45 7.17
CA SER A 142 11.21 62.52 7.82
C SER A 142 10.40 63.66 8.45
N MET A 143 10.78 64.07 9.67
CA MET A 143 10.19 65.11 10.55
C MET A 143 8.77 64.82 11.11
N SER A 144 8.35 65.31 12.30
CA SER A 144 9.04 65.59 13.58
C SER A 144 8.00 66.01 14.67
N GLU A 145 8.38 65.91 15.96
CA GLU A 145 7.64 66.43 17.15
C GLU A 145 6.31 65.71 17.49
N GLN A 146 5.66 65.88 18.66
CA GLN A 146 5.94 66.73 19.85
C GLN A 146 5.61 65.96 21.18
N ILE A 147 5.73 66.60 22.36
CA ILE A 147 5.57 65.98 23.70
C ILE A 147 4.85 66.97 24.67
N PRO A 148 3.96 66.49 25.57
CA PRO A 148 4.21 66.64 27.03
C PRO A 148 3.90 65.33 27.79
N VAL A 149 4.68 64.81 28.76
CA VAL A 149 5.35 65.36 29.97
C VAL A 149 4.39 65.70 31.12
N THR A 150 4.26 64.76 32.07
CA THR A 150 4.22 64.86 33.56
C THR A 150 3.69 63.52 34.13
N SER A 151 4.10 62.99 35.29
CA SER A 151 5.20 63.33 36.22
C SER A 151 5.52 62.10 37.10
N GLU A 152 6.77 62.00 37.61
CA GLU A 152 7.14 61.06 38.69
C GLU A 152 6.54 61.51 40.06
N PRO A 153 6.73 60.72 41.14
CA PRO A 153 7.95 60.93 41.94
C PRO A 153 8.77 59.65 42.22
N LYS A 154 9.99 59.85 42.73
CA LYS A 154 11.00 58.83 43.05
C LYS A 154 11.03 58.52 44.56
N ASP A 155 11.60 57.36 44.92
CA ASP A 155 12.82 57.22 45.74
C ASP A 155 13.19 55.70 45.80
N LEU A 156 14.43 55.26 45.54
CA LEU A 156 15.66 55.35 46.37
C LEU A 156 15.48 54.61 47.72
N MET A 157 16.32 53.65 48.12
CA MET A 157 17.78 53.55 47.95
C MET A 157 18.32 52.13 47.65
N VAL A 158 19.65 52.05 47.43
CA VAL A 158 20.48 50.83 47.27
C VAL A 158 21.34 50.61 48.53
N THR A 159 21.60 49.36 48.92
CA THR A 159 22.88 48.93 49.57
C THR A 159 23.08 47.41 49.54
N ASP A 160 24.19 47.00 48.93
CA ASP A 160 25.20 46.02 49.36
C ASP A 160 24.90 44.52 49.60
N GLU A 161 26.00 43.75 49.55
CA GLU A 161 26.06 42.29 49.46
C GLU A 161 26.64 41.58 50.73
N GLN A 162 26.56 40.24 50.71
CA GLN A 162 27.40 39.27 51.45
C GLN A 162 27.08 39.05 52.96
N PRO A 163 27.71 38.06 53.64
CA PRO A 163 27.21 36.68 53.49
C PRO A 163 27.01 35.96 54.83
N ILE A 164 25.84 35.34 55.05
CA ILE A 164 25.53 34.65 56.31
C ILE A 164 25.78 33.14 56.25
N LYS A 165 26.52 32.69 57.26
CA LYS A 165 27.15 31.37 57.43
C LYS A 165 26.18 30.19 57.48
N LYS A 166 26.71 29.02 57.12
CA LYS A 166 26.17 27.67 57.42
C LYS A 166 25.64 27.58 58.86
N LYS A 167 24.53 26.87 59.05
CA LYS A 167 24.11 26.29 60.34
C LYS A 167 23.82 24.81 60.17
N THR A 168 24.27 24.01 61.13
CA THR A 168 24.04 22.56 61.19
C THR A 168 22.84 22.27 62.09
N VAL A 169 21.95 21.38 61.66
CA VAL A 169 20.91 20.69 62.44
C VAL A 169 20.80 19.31 61.77
N GLU A 170 21.40 18.24 62.31
CA GLU A 170 20.96 17.42 63.44
C GLU A 170 19.65 16.64 63.19
N ASN A 171 19.82 15.34 62.95
CA ASN A 171 19.00 14.20 63.38
C ASN A 171 17.47 14.30 63.23
N ILE A 172 16.96 13.68 62.15
CA ILE A 172 15.62 13.08 62.10
C ILE A 172 15.83 11.55 62.16
N PRO A 173 15.05 10.77 62.95
CA PRO A 173 15.29 9.33 63.10
C PRO A 173 15.04 8.52 61.81
N GLU A 174 15.86 7.50 61.58
CA GLU A 174 15.60 6.49 60.56
C GLU A 174 14.39 5.63 60.97
N VAL A 175 13.34 5.64 60.14
CA VAL A 175 12.25 4.65 60.19
C VAL A 175 12.46 3.69 59.02
N PRO A 176 12.84 2.42 59.26
CA PRO A 176 13.05 1.46 58.17
C PRO A 176 11.69 0.98 57.63
N LEU A 177 11.10 1.75 56.70
CA LEU A 177 10.09 1.21 55.80
C LEU A 177 10.77 0.22 54.85
N ALA A 178 10.61 -1.07 55.16
CA ALA A 178 10.91 -2.15 54.24
C ALA A 178 9.92 -2.12 53.06
N LEU A 179 10.20 -1.29 52.06
CA LEU A 179 9.64 -1.45 50.73
C LEU A 179 10.25 -2.72 50.12
N GLU A 180 9.47 -3.81 50.14
CA GLU A 180 9.82 -4.99 49.36
C GLU A 180 9.85 -4.60 47.87
N GLU A 181 11.04 -4.54 47.27
CA GLU A 181 11.19 -4.36 45.83
C GLU A 181 10.78 -5.64 45.09
N VAL A 182 9.47 -5.93 45.06
CA VAL A 182 8.86 -6.84 44.09
C VAL A 182 8.85 -6.14 42.73
N LYS A 183 10.07 -5.89 42.21
CA LYS A 183 10.32 -5.57 40.80
C LYS A 183 10.14 -6.84 40.00
N GLU A 184 8.87 -7.23 39.80
CA GLU A 184 8.49 -8.01 38.63
C GLU A 184 9.00 -7.25 37.39
N LYS A 185 10.12 -7.71 36.85
CA LYS A 185 10.58 -7.26 35.54
C LYS A 185 9.47 -7.64 34.56
N PRO A 186 8.92 -6.70 33.78
CA PRO A 186 7.87 -7.04 32.82
C PRO A 186 8.39 -8.16 31.92
N GLU A 187 7.63 -9.25 31.79
CA GLU A 187 8.03 -10.41 30.99
C GLU A 187 8.31 -9.98 29.56
N VAL A 188 9.57 -10.02 29.16
CA VAL A 188 9.96 -9.49 27.85
C VAL A 188 9.67 -10.55 26.79
N SER A 189 8.44 -10.52 26.28
CA SER A 189 7.93 -11.45 25.27
C SER A 189 8.88 -11.49 24.05
N THR A 190 9.51 -12.64 23.85
CA THR A 190 10.38 -12.88 22.70
C THR A 190 9.56 -13.16 21.46
N ILE A 191 9.93 -12.54 20.33
CA ILE A 191 9.18 -12.66 19.09
C ILE A 191 9.34 -14.08 18.53
N THR A 192 8.21 -14.77 18.36
CA THR A 192 8.16 -16.15 17.83
C THR A 192 8.27 -16.20 16.31
N ALA A 193 8.52 -17.39 15.77
CA ALA A 193 8.49 -17.63 14.32
C ALA A 193 7.11 -17.35 13.70
N MET A 194 6.03 -17.66 14.43
CA MET A 194 4.66 -17.38 13.98
C MET A 194 4.35 -15.88 13.97
N GLU A 195 4.78 -15.13 14.97
CA GLU A 195 4.64 -13.66 14.98
C GLU A 195 5.48 -13.00 13.88
N SER A 196 6.66 -13.55 13.58
CA SER A 196 7.51 -13.09 12.47
C SER A 196 6.84 -13.31 11.10
N LEU A 197 6.14 -14.43 10.91
CA LEU A 197 5.31 -14.67 9.72
C LEU A 197 4.07 -13.76 9.69
N ARG A 198 3.38 -13.61 10.83
CA ARG A 198 2.20 -12.74 10.95
C ARG A 198 2.57 -11.28 10.64
N ARG A 199 3.67 -10.76 11.20
CA ARG A 199 4.25 -9.45 10.88
C ARG A 199 4.56 -9.30 9.38
N PHE A 200 5.13 -10.34 8.76
CA PHE A 200 5.38 -10.33 7.32
C PHE A 200 4.08 -10.16 6.51
N CYS A 201 2.98 -10.80 6.90
CA CYS A 201 1.67 -10.65 6.24
C CYS A 201 1.13 -9.21 6.20
N TYR A 202 1.49 -8.34 7.17
CA TYR A 202 1.02 -6.95 7.20
C TYR A 202 2.04 -5.93 6.68
N ILE A 203 3.32 -6.05 7.07
CA ILE A 203 4.35 -5.04 6.77
C ILE A 203 5.52 -5.55 5.91
N ARG A 204 5.47 -6.81 5.47
CA ARG A 204 6.52 -7.46 4.64
C ARG A 204 7.91 -7.41 5.27
N ASN A 205 7.96 -7.51 6.60
CA ASN A 205 9.17 -7.54 7.39
C ASN A 205 9.02 -8.66 8.42
N THR A 206 10.02 -9.54 8.53
CA THR A 206 10.03 -10.66 9.48
C THR A 206 10.60 -10.24 10.82
N GLU A 207 11.71 -9.49 10.80
CA GLU A 207 12.53 -9.19 11.97
C GLU A 207 12.12 -7.92 12.71
N LEU A 208 11.67 -6.88 12.00
CA LEU A 208 11.50 -5.54 12.55
C LEU A 208 10.11 -4.96 12.29
N ALA A 209 9.56 -4.23 13.25
CA ALA A 209 8.33 -3.45 13.13
C ALA A 209 8.54 -2.16 12.27
N VAL A 210 9.06 -2.34 11.05
CA VAL A 210 9.42 -1.25 10.13
C VAL A 210 8.90 -1.53 8.73
N TYR A 211 7.99 -0.67 8.26
CA TYR A 211 7.48 -0.67 6.89
C TYR A 211 8.17 0.42 6.05
N ALA A 212 8.65 0.06 4.87
CA ALA A 212 9.40 0.95 3.96
C ALA A 212 8.76 1.12 2.57
N GLY A 213 7.45 0.91 2.48
CA GLY A 213 6.73 0.90 1.21
C GLY A 213 6.88 -0.41 0.42
N PRO A 214 6.07 -0.62 -0.63
CA PRO A 214 5.98 -1.89 -1.36
C PRO A 214 7.18 -2.19 -2.28
N PHE A 215 8.25 -1.39 -2.25
CA PHE A 215 9.21 -1.25 -3.35
C PHE A 215 10.27 -2.36 -3.51
N LYS A 216 10.38 -3.31 -2.58
CA LYS A 216 11.24 -4.47 -2.79
C LYS A 216 10.57 -5.43 -3.79
N THR A 217 11.31 -5.94 -4.77
CA THR A 217 10.92 -7.20 -5.45
C THR A 217 11.04 -8.37 -4.46
N PHE A 218 10.40 -9.50 -4.73
CA PHE A 218 10.64 -10.72 -3.95
C PHE A 218 12.05 -11.23 -4.26
N SER A 219 12.91 -11.32 -3.25
CA SER A 219 14.33 -11.70 -3.37
C SER A 219 14.61 -13.12 -2.85
N GLU A 220 15.76 -13.67 -3.21
CA GLU A 220 16.25 -14.95 -2.68
C GLU A 220 16.48 -14.90 -1.17
N GLU A 221 16.81 -13.73 -0.61
CA GLU A 221 16.91 -13.49 0.84
C GLU A 221 15.54 -13.70 1.49
N THR A 222 14.51 -12.95 1.05
CA THR A 222 13.15 -13.09 1.58
C THR A 222 12.61 -14.52 1.42
N PHE A 223 13.00 -15.24 0.36
CA PHE A 223 12.66 -16.66 0.23
C PHE A 223 13.33 -17.52 1.31
N LYS A 224 14.62 -17.31 1.60
CA LYS A 224 15.35 -18.04 2.67
C LYS A 224 14.77 -17.74 4.05
N ASP A 225 14.45 -16.47 4.32
CA ASP A 225 13.90 -16.04 5.61
C ASP A 225 12.51 -16.65 5.85
N LEU A 226 11.60 -16.52 4.86
CA LEU A 226 10.27 -17.12 4.93
C LEU A 226 10.33 -18.64 5.00
N ARG A 227 11.24 -19.29 4.27
CA ARG A 227 11.43 -20.75 4.37
C ARG A 227 11.85 -21.14 5.78
N LYS A 228 12.88 -20.49 6.35
CA LYS A 228 13.38 -20.77 7.70
C LYS A 228 12.27 -20.66 8.76
N LEU A 229 11.36 -19.69 8.61
CA LEU A 229 10.22 -19.53 9.49
C LEU A 229 9.10 -20.55 9.22
N CYS A 230 8.81 -20.87 7.96
CA CYS A 230 7.85 -21.92 7.58
C CYS A 230 8.29 -23.30 8.09
N ASP A 231 9.58 -23.60 8.05
CA ASP A 231 10.19 -24.84 8.54
C ASP A 231 10.21 -24.89 10.10
N GLN A 232 9.70 -23.86 10.80
CA GLN A 232 9.61 -23.75 12.27
C GLN A 232 8.17 -23.69 12.84
N VAL A 233 7.13 -23.69 12.00
CA VAL A 233 5.73 -23.55 12.44
C VAL A 233 4.87 -24.74 12.01
N GLN A 234 3.91 -25.13 12.84
CA GLN A 234 2.99 -26.22 12.52
C GLN A 234 1.94 -25.77 11.49
N ALA A 235 1.61 -26.64 10.55
CA ALA A 235 0.66 -26.34 9.47
C ALA A 235 -0.71 -25.83 9.96
N GLN A 236 -1.28 -26.37 11.04
CA GLN A 236 -2.58 -25.89 11.53
C GLN A 236 -2.48 -24.45 12.09
N GLN A 237 -1.45 -24.16 12.89
CA GLN A 237 -1.20 -22.81 13.41
C GLN A 237 -1.01 -21.79 12.27
N LEU A 238 -0.33 -22.20 11.19
CA LEU A 238 -0.17 -21.37 9.99
C LEU A 238 -1.49 -21.20 9.22
N ALA A 239 -2.32 -22.25 9.13
CA ALA A 239 -3.63 -22.18 8.52
C ALA A 239 -4.52 -21.16 9.25
N ASP A 240 -4.56 -21.22 10.59
CA ASP A 240 -5.34 -20.31 11.42
C ASP A 240 -4.85 -18.86 11.32
N CYS A 241 -3.52 -18.65 11.30
CA CYS A 241 -2.91 -17.34 11.08
C CYS A 241 -3.25 -16.74 9.69
N LEU A 242 -3.25 -17.58 8.63
CA LEU A 242 -3.62 -17.16 7.29
C LEU A 242 -5.14 -16.93 7.15
N VAL A 243 -5.98 -17.72 7.83
CA VAL A 243 -7.44 -17.49 7.91
C VAL A 243 -7.74 -16.15 8.60
N GLU A 244 -7.06 -15.86 9.72
CA GLU A 244 -7.20 -14.58 10.41
C GLU A 244 -6.81 -13.41 9.50
N ALA A 245 -5.68 -13.52 8.78
CA ALA A 245 -5.17 -12.45 7.91
C ALA A 245 -6.01 -12.22 6.64
N LEU A 246 -6.39 -13.29 5.92
CA LEU A 246 -6.99 -13.20 4.58
C LEU A 246 -8.53 -13.15 4.55
N ILE A 247 -9.21 -13.56 5.63
CA ILE A 247 -10.68 -13.71 5.64
C ILE A 247 -11.34 -12.77 6.64
N ASN A 248 -10.74 -12.56 7.81
CA ASN A 248 -11.38 -11.88 8.94
C ASN A 248 -10.86 -10.44 9.16
N ASN A 249 -10.25 -9.80 8.15
CA ASN A 249 -9.43 -8.61 8.39
C ASN A 249 -9.34 -7.57 7.25
N ASP A 250 -10.39 -7.42 6.42
CA ASP A 250 -10.37 -6.49 5.28
C ASP A 250 -10.13 -5.00 5.68
N GLU A 251 -10.42 -4.60 6.92
CA GLU A 251 -10.10 -3.24 7.44
C GLU A 251 -8.62 -3.00 7.77
N CYS A 252 -7.81 -4.06 7.96
CA CYS A 252 -6.43 -3.94 8.43
C CYS A 252 -5.38 -4.65 7.54
N LEU A 253 -5.77 -5.61 6.70
CA LEU A 253 -4.86 -6.24 5.76
C LEU A 253 -4.53 -5.27 4.60
N PRO A 254 -3.28 -4.82 4.42
CA PRO A 254 -2.98 -3.80 3.41
C PRO A 254 -2.88 -4.37 1.99
N ARG A 255 -2.58 -5.67 1.87
CA ARG A 255 -2.55 -6.48 0.63
C ARG A 255 -2.65 -7.98 0.96
N PRO A 256 -3.25 -8.80 0.08
CA PRO A 256 -3.17 -10.26 0.19
C PRO A 256 -1.80 -10.81 -0.25
N ASP A 257 -1.03 -10.08 -1.08
CA ASP A 257 0.24 -10.50 -1.68
C ASP A 257 1.19 -11.17 -0.69
N GLU A 258 1.38 -10.55 0.48
CA GLU A 258 2.32 -10.99 1.50
C GLU A 258 1.89 -12.31 2.15
N ALA A 259 0.61 -12.46 2.51
CA ALA A 259 0.07 -13.69 3.08
C ALA A 259 -0.01 -14.83 2.04
N LEU A 260 -0.38 -14.50 0.79
CA LEU A 260 -0.36 -15.45 -0.34
C LEU A 260 1.07 -15.90 -0.70
N LEU A 261 2.09 -15.07 -0.43
CA LEU A 261 3.49 -15.45 -0.58
C LEU A 261 3.93 -16.44 0.50
N VAL A 262 3.54 -16.24 1.76
CA VAL A 262 3.79 -17.24 2.83
C VAL A 262 3.15 -18.58 2.48
N LEU A 263 1.90 -18.58 2.02
CA LEU A 263 1.18 -19.75 1.53
C LEU A 263 1.91 -20.44 0.36
N ALA A 264 2.40 -19.67 -0.62
CA ALA A 264 3.13 -20.18 -1.78
C ALA A 264 4.53 -20.73 -1.43
N VAL A 265 5.21 -20.15 -0.43
CA VAL A 265 6.48 -20.68 0.10
C VAL A 265 6.22 -22.00 0.82
N PHE A 266 5.31 -22.05 1.80
CA PHE A 266 5.03 -23.26 2.58
C PHE A 266 4.64 -24.45 1.69
N LEU A 267 3.72 -24.25 0.72
CA LEU A 267 3.31 -25.28 -0.23
C LEU A 267 4.42 -25.74 -1.19
N SER A 268 5.53 -25.00 -1.27
CA SER A 268 6.70 -25.30 -2.11
C SER A 268 7.92 -25.79 -1.32
N THR A 269 7.97 -25.63 0.02
CA THR A 269 9.12 -26.05 0.85
C THR A 269 8.79 -27.11 1.90
N CYS A 270 7.56 -27.15 2.42
CA CYS A 270 7.16 -28.10 3.45
C CYS A 270 7.43 -29.54 3.00
N THR A 271 8.22 -30.28 3.78
CA THR A 271 8.64 -31.65 3.49
C THR A 271 7.58 -32.69 3.83
N ASN A 272 6.86 -32.46 4.95
CA ASN A 272 5.83 -33.35 5.48
C ASN A 272 4.55 -33.33 4.59
N GLU A 273 4.18 -34.47 4.00
CA GLU A 273 3.03 -34.54 3.09
C GLU A 273 1.67 -34.43 3.80
N THR A 274 1.56 -34.70 5.11
CA THR A 274 0.30 -34.52 5.85
C THR A 274 0.02 -33.03 6.07
N GLU A 275 0.99 -32.29 6.59
CA GLU A 275 0.98 -30.85 6.77
C GLU A 275 0.85 -30.07 5.44
N ARG A 276 1.61 -30.48 4.43
CA ARG A 276 1.50 -29.94 3.06
C ARG A 276 0.13 -30.23 2.45
N SER A 277 -0.49 -31.37 2.76
CA SER A 277 -1.86 -31.69 2.34
C SER A 277 -2.92 -30.89 3.11
N LEU A 278 -2.70 -30.63 4.40
CA LEU A 278 -3.57 -29.78 5.23
C LEU A 278 -3.63 -28.38 4.62
N ILE A 279 -2.50 -27.67 4.52
CA ILE A 279 -2.48 -26.30 3.96
C ILE A 279 -3.01 -26.27 2.52
N ARG A 280 -2.71 -27.28 1.69
CA ARG A 280 -3.25 -27.39 0.32
C ARG A 280 -4.77 -27.42 0.29
N ASN A 281 -5.40 -28.08 1.27
CA ASN A 281 -6.86 -28.16 1.38
C ASN A 281 -7.48 -26.86 1.94
N TYR A 282 -6.71 -25.96 2.57
CA TYR A 282 -7.18 -24.62 2.95
C TYR A 282 -7.14 -23.60 1.80
N VAL A 283 -6.37 -23.84 0.71
CA VAL A 283 -6.23 -22.90 -0.42
C VAL A 283 -7.56 -22.42 -1.02
N PRO A 284 -8.59 -23.27 -1.23
CA PRO A 284 -9.89 -22.83 -1.76
C PRO A 284 -10.66 -21.84 -0.87
N ARG A 285 -10.36 -21.83 0.43
CA ARG A 285 -10.92 -20.93 1.44
C ARG A 285 -10.05 -19.68 1.65
N LEU A 286 -8.73 -19.82 1.60
CA LEU A 286 -7.77 -18.71 1.76
C LEU A 286 -7.68 -17.80 0.53
N VAL A 287 -7.87 -18.36 -0.66
CA VAL A 287 -7.92 -17.63 -1.93
C VAL A 287 -9.39 -17.43 -2.28
N ARG A 288 -9.96 -16.27 -1.97
CA ARG A 288 -11.40 -16.01 -2.14
C ARG A 288 -11.74 -15.77 -3.61
N THR A 289 -10.95 -14.95 -4.28
CA THR A 289 -11.22 -14.39 -5.62
C THR A 289 -10.36 -14.97 -6.75
N ASP A 290 -10.82 -14.80 -7.99
CA ASP A 290 -10.03 -15.01 -9.21
C ASP A 290 -8.75 -14.17 -9.24
N THR A 291 -8.84 -12.93 -8.74
CA THR A 291 -7.73 -11.98 -8.67
C THR A 291 -6.65 -12.44 -7.68
N GLU A 292 -7.03 -12.88 -6.48
CA GLU A 292 -6.12 -13.50 -5.50
C GLU A 292 -5.52 -14.81 -6.04
N LEU A 293 -6.27 -15.60 -6.82
CA LEU A 293 -5.75 -16.81 -7.46
C LEU A 293 -4.63 -16.49 -8.46
N PHE A 294 -4.79 -15.43 -9.27
CA PHE A 294 -3.73 -15.01 -10.19
C PHE A 294 -2.51 -14.45 -9.45
N ILE A 295 -2.69 -13.70 -8.36
CA ILE A 295 -1.58 -13.28 -7.46
C ILE A 295 -0.84 -14.50 -6.91
N PHE A 296 -1.56 -15.45 -6.29
CA PHE A 296 -0.99 -16.68 -5.72
C PHE A 296 -0.19 -17.48 -6.75
N MET A 297 -0.71 -17.61 -7.98
CA MET A 297 -0.01 -18.32 -9.06
C MET A 297 1.22 -17.57 -9.59
N GLU A 298 1.22 -16.23 -9.60
CA GLU A 298 2.44 -15.48 -9.93
C GLU A 298 3.51 -15.64 -8.84
N LEU A 299 3.12 -15.61 -7.56
CA LEU A 299 4.00 -15.82 -6.41
C LEU A 299 4.57 -17.25 -6.39
N ALA A 300 3.74 -18.27 -6.62
CA ALA A 300 4.19 -19.66 -6.72
C ALA A 300 5.21 -19.86 -7.87
N ASN A 301 4.99 -19.23 -9.02
CA ASN A 301 5.95 -19.24 -10.14
C ASN A 301 7.28 -18.56 -9.76
N LYS A 302 7.23 -17.42 -9.05
CA LYS A 302 8.43 -16.74 -8.52
C LYS A 302 9.20 -17.63 -7.54
N VAL A 303 8.52 -18.33 -6.63
CA VAL A 303 9.14 -19.29 -5.70
C VAL A 303 9.80 -20.46 -6.45
N GLN A 304 9.11 -21.09 -7.41
CA GLN A 304 9.67 -22.18 -8.22
C GLN A 304 10.91 -21.74 -9.04
N LYS A 305 10.93 -20.49 -9.54
CA LYS A 305 12.10 -19.91 -10.22
C LYS A 305 13.29 -19.74 -9.29
N ILE A 306 13.10 -19.23 -8.07
CA ILE A 306 14.18 -19.11 -7.08
C ILE A 306 14.72 -20.50 -6.67
N GLN A 307 13.83 -21.49 -6.54
CA GLN A 307 14.20 -22.90 -6.32
C GLN A 307 14.84 -23.57 -7.55
N LYS A 308 14.98 -22.88 -8.68
CA LYS A 308 15.55 -23.37 -9.96
C LYS A 308 14.81 -24.61 -10.51
N CYS A 309 13.52 -24.76 -10.19
CA CYS A 309 12.69 -25.87 -10.65
C CYS A 309 12.41 -25.76 -12.16
N LYS A 310 12.53 -26.88 -12.90
CA LYS A 310 12.24 -26.91 -14.35
C LYS A 310 10.77 -26.65 -14.70
N THR A 311 9.84 -26.94 -13.78
CA THR A 311 8.40 -26.73 -13.97
C THR A 311 7.94 -25.46 -13.24
N PRO A 312 7.08 -24.61 -13.85
CA PRO A 312 6.63 -23.36 -13.22
C PRO A 312 5.76 -23.55 -11.98
N PHE A 313 5.14 -24.72 -11.81
CA PHE A 313 4.26 -25.06 -10.68
C PHE A 313 4.52 -26.48 -10.19
N SER A 314 4.61 -26.66 -8.86
CA SER A 314 4.76 -27.98 -8.22
C SER A 314 3.47 -28.82 -8.34
N ARG A 315 3.56 -30.15 -8.15
CA ARG A 315 2.39 -31.04 -8.13
C ARG A 315 1.37 -30.62 -7.05
N THR A 316 1.85 -30.11 -5.92
CA THR A 316 1.04 -29.60 -4.81
C THR A 316 0.25 -28.36 -5.21
N VAL A 317 0.90 -27.37 -5.84
CA VAL A 317 0.24 -26.14 -6.33
C VAL A 317 -0.78 -26.48 -7.43
N ARG A 318 -0.45 -27.38 -8.37
CA ARG A 318 -1.43 -27.82 -9.39
C ARG A 318 -2.66 -28.49 -8.76
N LYS A 319 -2.49 -29.35 -7.75
CA LYS A 319 -3.62 -29.91 -6.98
C LYS A 319 -4.42 -28.82 -6.24
N ALA A 320 -3.76 -27.84 -5.63
CA ALA A 320 -4.41 -26.76 -4.89
C ALA A 320 -5.35 -25.92 -5.78
N VAL A 321 -4.89 -25.57 -6.99
CA VAL A 321 -5.72 -24.83 -7.96
C VAL A 321 -6.89 -25.67 -8.46
N ILE A 322 -6.69 -26.98 -8.70
CA ILE A 322 -7.79 -27.87 -9.10
C ILE A 322 -8.84 -27.99 -7.97
N ALA A 323 -8.42 -27.98 -6.70
CA ALA A 323 -9.33 -27.90 -5.55
C ALA A 323 -10.04 -26.54 -5.49
N TRP A 324 -9.33 -25.43 -5.73
CA TRP A 324 -9.92 -24.08 -5.76
C TRP A 324 -11.09 -24.00 -6.73
N TYR A 325 -10.90 -24.48 -7.96
CA TYR A 325 -11.98 -24.55 -8.95
C TYR A 325 -13.11 -25.48 -8.46
N LYS A 326 -12.80 -26.69 -7.97
CA LYS A 326 -13.80 -27.67 -7.47
C LYS A 326 -14.69 -27.14 -6.32
N GLU A 327 -14.23 -26.13 -5.58
CA GLU A 327 -14.99 -25.48 -4.50
C GLU A 327 -15.56 -24.10 -4.90
N ARG A 328 -15.70 -23.79 -6.18
CA ARG A 328 -16.54 -22.70 -6.68
C ARG A 328 -17.88 -23.24 -7.19
N SER A 329 -18.95 -22.53 -6.87
CA SER A 329 -20.29 -22.76 -7.42
C SER A 329 -20.34 -22.51 -8.93
N LEU A 330 -21.37 -23.05 -9.59
CA LEU A 330 -21.61 -22.79 -11.02
C LEU A 330 -21.80 -21.29 -11.28
N ASP A 331 -22.49 -20.58 -10.39
CA ASP A 331 -22.78 -19.16 -10.52
C ASP A 331 -21.52 -18.29 -10.37
N GLU A 332 -20.59 -18.64 -9.48
CA GLU A 332 -19.28 -17.97 -9.38
C GLU A 332 -18.45 -18.15 -10.66
N LEU A 333 -18.42 -19.35 -11.24
CA LEU A 333 -17.67 -19.64 -12.47
C LEU A 333 -18.32 -18.98 -13.69
N LEU A 334 -19.65 -18.94 -13.77
CA LEU A 334 -20.39 -18.17 -14.76
C LEU A 334 -20.12 -16.67 -14.60
N HIS A 335 -20.11 -16.16 -13.36
CA HIS A 335 -19.78 -14.76 -13.08
C HIS A 335 -18.35 -14.43 -13.53
N MET A 336 -17.35 -15.25 -13.22
CA MET A 336 -15.98 -15.09 -13.73
C MET A 336 -15.94 -15.04 -15.26
N TRP A 337 -16.71 -15.90 -15.94
CA TRP A 337 -16.85 -15.84 -17.41
C TRP A 337 -17.47 -14.53 -17.88
N THR A 338 -18.48 -13.98 -17.20
CA THR A 338 -19.13 -12.72 -17.63
C THR A 338 -18.18 -11.51 -17.64
N LYS A 339 -17.19 -11.43 -16.73
CA LYS A 339 -16.25 -10.30 -16.59
C LYS A 339 -15.41 -9.97 -17.84
N GLY A 340 -15.33 -10.88 -18.82
CA GLY A 340 -14.78 -10.58 -20.15
C GLY A 340 -13.69 -11.54 -20.64
N GLU A 341 -13.39 -11.47 -21.94
CA GLU A 341 -12.50 -12.44 -22.60
C GLU A 341 -11.07 -12.45 -22.06
N GLN A 342 -10.55 -11.31 -21.58
CA GLN A 342 -9.22 -11.25 -20.96
C GLN A 342 -9.15 -12.16 -19.72
N ILE A 343 -10.13 -12.09 -18.83
CA ILE A 343 -10.20 -12.91 -17.61
C ILE A 343 -10.42 -14.39 -17.97
N CYS A 344 -11.31 -14.68 -18.93
CA CYS A 344 -11.48 -16.03 -19.49
C CYS A 344 -10.15 -16.60 -20.01
N SER A 345 -9.34 -15.79 -20.72
CA SER A 345 -8.04 -16.21 -21.23
C SER A 345 -7.05 -16.55 -20.12
N LEU A 346 -7.09 -15.85 -18.97
CA LEU A 346 -6.25 -16.15 -17.81
C LEU A 346 -6.67 -17.47 -17.15
N HIS A 347 -7.98 -17.71 -16.96
CA HIS A 347 -8.49 -18.99 -16.45
C HIS A 347 -8.16 -20.16 -17.38
N ASN A 348 -8.38 -20.02 -18.70
CA ASN A 348 -8.05 -21.03 -19.71
C ASN A 348 -6.54 -21.37 -19.71
N ASN A 349 -5.67 -20.36 -19.70
CA ASN A 349 -4.22 -20.55 -19.57
C ASN A 349 -3.82 -21.23 -18.25
N LEU A 350 -4.50 -20.90 -17.14
CA LEU A 350 -4.25 -21.52 -15.83
C LEU A 350 -4.68 -23.00 -15.81
N LEU A 351 -5.90 -23.32 -16.28
CA LEU A 351 -6.44 -24.68 -16.36
C LEU A 351 -5.54 -25.60 -17.20
N ARG A 352 -5.04 -25.11 -18.34
CA ARG A 352 -4.03 -25.81 -19.16
C ARG A 352 -2.74 -26.08 -18.37
N ARG A 353 -2.18 -25.06 -17.71
CA ARG A 353 -0.90 -25.16 -16.97
C ARG A 353 -0.98 -26.02 -15.71
N VAL A 354 -2.16 -26.23 -15.12
CA VAL A 354 -2.33 -27.16 -13.99
C VAL A 354 -2.62 -28.61 -14.43
N HIS A 355 -2.78 -28.85 -15.74
CA HIS A 355 -3.21 -30.14 -16.32
C HIS A 355 -4.50 -30.64 -15.65
N TYR A 356 -5.48 -29.75 -15.56
CA TYR A 356 -6.82 -30.08 -15.05
C TYR A 356 -7.42 -31.27 -15.84
N ARG A 357 -8.06 -32.20 -15.11
CA ARG A 357 -8.74 -33.38 -15.65
C ARG A 357 -10.21 -33.41 -15.26
N GLN A 358 -11.03 -33.93 -16.17
CA GLN A 358 -12.48 -34.10 -16.07
C GLN A 358 -12.97 -35.15 -15.03
N GLU A 359 -12.08 -35.64 -14.17
CA GLU A 359 -12.35 -36.72 -13.22
C GLU A 359 -13.21 -36.23 -12.04
N HIS A 360 -14.38 -36.86 -11.85
CA HIS A 360 -15.35 -36.61 -10.77
C HIS A 360 -15.88 -35.16 -10.71
N MET A 361 -16.68 -34.77 -11.71
CA MET A 361 -17.40 -33.49 -11.80
C MET A 361 -18.78 -33.70 -12.45
N THR A 362 -19.71 -32.77 -12.23
CA THR A 362 -21.03 -32.79 -12.87
C THR A 362 -20.97 -32.23 -14.29
N ILE A 363 -21.96 -32.55 -15.13
CA ILE A 363 -21.94 -32.21 -16.56
C ILE A 363 -22.10 -30.69 -16.76
N GLU A 364 -22.88 -30.03 -15.92
CA GLU A 364 -23.06 -28.58 -15.85
C GLU A 364 -21.74 -27.90 -15.50
N TYR A 365 -21.01 -28.44 -14.52
CA TYR A 365 -19.70 -27.91 -14.12
C TYR A 365 -18.68 -28.04 -15.27
N MET A 366 -18.66 -29.19 -15.97
CA MET A 366 -17.79 -29.41 -17.12
C MET A 366 -18.13 -28.45 -18.27
N ALA A 367 -19.42 -28.23 -18.54
CA ALA A 367 -19.91 -27.24 -19.50
C ALA A 367 -19.46 -25.82 -19.14
N THR A 368 -19.47 -25.44 -17.85
CA THR A 368 -19.02 -24.11 -17.39
C THR A 368 -17.51 -23.91 -17.56
N LEU A 369 -16.68 -24.92 -17.26
CA LEU A 369 -15.23 -24.83 -17.55
C LEU A 369 -14.93 -24.80 -19.05
N GLN A 370 -15.73 -25.49 -19.87
CA GLN A 370 -15.62 -25.43 -21.33
C GLN A 370 -16.06 -24.06 -21.87
N LEU A 371 -17.10 -23.45 -21.30
CA LEU A 371 -17.55 -22.09 -21.59
C LEU A 371 -16.47 -21.04 -21.26
N LEU A 372 -15.85 -21.12 -20.07
CA LEU A 372 -14.67 -20.34 -19.68
C LEU A 372 -13.49 -20.48 -20.67
N SER A 373 -13.41 -21.62 -21.36
CA SER A 373 -12.34 -21.94 -22.30
C SER A 373 -12.67 -21.62 -23.77
N THR A 374 -13.92 -21.24 -24.08
CA THR A 374 -14.42 -21.09 -25.46
C THR A 374 -14.49 -19.61 -25.88
N PRO A 375 -13.89 -19.20 -27.02
CA PRO A 375 -13.98 -17.83 -27.53
C PRO A 375 -15.41 -17.42 -27.85
N THR A 376 -15.81 -16.16 -27.57
CA THR A 376 -17.22 -15.73 -27.69
C THR A 376 -17.80 -15.92 -29.10
N LYS A 377 -16.96 -15.75 -30.14
CA LYS A 377 -17.33 -16.00 -31.55
C LYS A 377 -17.85 -17.43 -31.84
N ASN A 378 -17.46 -18.43 -31.03
CA ASN A 378 -17.90 -19.82 -31.17
C ASN A 378 -19.23 -20.09 -30.42
N LEU A 379 -19.79 -19.10 -29.73
CA LEU A 379 -21.00 -19.20 -28.91
C LEU A 379 -22.22 -18.50 -29.53
N VAL A 380 -22.06 -17.90 -30.72
CA VAL A 380 -23.12 -17.20 -31.46
C VAL A 380 -24.27 -18.15 -31.83
N THR A 381 -23.93 -19.38 -32.19
CA THR A 381 -24.83 -20.54 -32.21
C THR A 381 -24.69 -21.29 -30.89
N TRP A 382 -25.81 -21.62 -30.23
CA TRP A 382 -25.81 -22.40 -28.99
C TRP A 382 -25.21 -23.80 -29.18
N PRO A 383 -24.01 -24.11 -28.65
CA PRO A 383 -23.35 -25.40 -28.87
C PRO A 383 -23.92 -26.48 -27.94
N GLU A 384 -23.90 -27.74 -28.38
CA GLU A 384 -24.45 -28.88 -27.63
C GLU A 384 -23.87 -29.02 -26.20
N PHE A 385 -22.60 -28.68 -26.00
CA PHE A 385 -21.96 -28.74 -24.68
C PHE A 385 -22.56 -27.75 -23.67
N LEU A 386 -23.33 -26.74 -24.10
CA LEU A 386 -24.05 -25.83 -23.22
C LEU A 386 -25.45 -26.33 -22.84
N ASN A 387 -25.96 -27.41 -23.42
CA ASN A 387 -27.28 -27.95 -23.07
C ASN A 387 -27.48 -28.24 -21.56
N PRO A 388 -26.48 -28.66 -20.77
CA PRO A 388 -26.58 -28.74 -19.30
C PRO A 388 -26.84 -27.39 -18.61
N LEU A 389 -26.43 -26.28 -19.24
CA LEU A 389 -26.57 -24.90 -18.74
C LEU A 389 -27.80 -24.17 -19.30
N ILE A 390 -28.83 -24.92 -19.72
CA ILE A 390 -30.05 -24.36 -20.31
C ILE A 390 -30.76 -23.34 -19.41
N GLY A 391 -30.69 -23.51 -18.09
CA GLY A 391 -31.22 -22.54 -17.12
C GLY A 391 -30.53 -21.17 -17.17
N SER A 392 -29.25 -21.13 -17.53
CA SER A 392 -28.46 -19.90 -17.65
C SER A 392 -28.46 -19.32 -19.07
N LYS A 393 -29.27 -19.87 -19.98
CA LYS A 393 -29.26 -19.56 -21.43
C LYS A 393 -29.45 -18.07 -21.74
N GLN A 394 -30.40 -17.39 -21.08
CA GLN A 394 -30.65 -15.96 -21.32
C GLN A 394 -29.41 -15.11 -20.98
N ILE A 395 -28.74 -15.40 -19.86
CA ILE A 395 -27.53 -14.72 -19.42
C ILE A 395 -26.38 -14.98 -20.41
N ILE A 396 -26.16 -16.25 -20.78
CA ILE A 396 -25.08 -16.63 -21.71
C ILE A 396 -25.30 -15.98 -23.09
N GLU A 397 -26.49 -16.12 -23.68
CA GLU A 397 -26.79 -15.50 -24.98
C GLU A 397 -26.71 -13.98 -24.92
N GLY A 398 -27.22 -13.33 -23.86
CA GLY A 398 -27.16 -11.87 -23.72
C GLY A 398 -25.73 -11.35 -23.58
N ILE A 399 -24.86 -12.04 -22.85
CA ILE A 399 -23.42 -11.70 -22.77
C ILE A 399 -22.72 -11.93 -24.13
N VAL A 400 -23.04 -12.99 -24.86
CA VAL A 400 -22.52 -13.24 -26.23
C VAL A 400 -22.98 -12.12 -27.19
N LYS A 401 -24.24 -11.72 -27.13
CA LYS A 401 -24.82 -10.60 -27.90
C LYS A 401 -24.10 -9.28 -27.53
N LEU A 402 -23.99 -8.96 -26.24
CA LEU A 402 -23.33 -7.75 -25.74
C LEU A 402 -21.87 -7.60 -26.21
N ARG A 403 -21.12 -8.71 -26.25
CA ARG A 403 -19.72 -8.74 -26.75
C ARG A 403 -19.60 -8.66 -28.27
N SER A 404 -20.65 -9.00 -29.00
CA SER A 404 -20.69 -8.99 -30.47
C SER A 404 -21.31 -7.71 -31.04
N ILE A 405 -22.00 -6.93 -30.21
CA ILE A 405 -22.60 -5.63 -30.56
C ILE A 405 -21.52 -4.54 -30.64
N THR A 406 -21.69 -3.63 -31.59
CA THR A 406 -20.87 -2.41 -31.74
C THR A 406 -21.65 -1.12 -31.41
N ASN A 407 -22.98 -1.19 -31.29
CA ASN A 407 -23.86 -0.04 -31.14
C ASN A 407 -24.35 0.14 -29.69
N ALA A 408 -24.06 1.29 -29.08
CA ALA A 408 -24.25 1.52 -27.65
C ALA A 408 -25.71 1.41 -27.13
N PRO A 409 -26.76 1.93 -27.81
CA PRO A 409 -28.13 1.80 -27.32
C PRO A 409 -28.58 0.33 -27.15
N ASN A 410 -28.15 -0.55 -28.05
CA ASN A 410 -28.45 -1.98 -27.95
C ASN A 410 -27.71 -2.64 -26.76
N ALA A 411 -26.48 -2.19 -26.47
CA ALA A 411 -25.74 -2.61 -25.29
C ALA A 411 -26.42 -2.12 -23.99
N VAL A 412 -26.94 -0.89 -23.95
CA VAL A 412 -27.72 -0.34 -22.82
C VAL A 412 -28.96 -1.18 -22.54
N THR A 413 -29.69 -1.63 -23.56
CA THR A 413 -30.85 -2.52 -23.37
C THR A 413 -30.46 -3.83 -22.70
N ILE A 414 -29.44 -4.53 -23.20
CA ILE A 414 -29.00 -5.83 -22.65
C ILE A 414 -28.43 -5.68 -21.24
N VAL A 415 -27.66 -4.62 -20.97
CA VAL A 415 -27.10 -4.36 -19.64
C VAL A 415 -28.19 -4.09 -18.60
N LYS A 416 -29.29 -3.43 -18.99
CA LYS A 416 -30.47 -3.24 -18.13
C LYS A 416 -31.27 -4.54 -17.96
N GLU A 417 -31.51 -5.29 -19.03
CA GLU A 417 -32.24 -6.57 -18.99
C GLU A 417 -31.55 -7.60 -18.08
N LEU A 418 -30.23 -7.76 -18.23
CA LEU A 418 -29.43 -8.69 -17.43
C LEU A 418 -28.87 -8.09 -16.12
N SER A 419 -29.22 -6.84 -15.78
CA SER A 419 -28.73 -6.12 -14.57
C SER A 419 -27.21 -6.18 -14.37
N LEU A 420 -26.45 -5.99 -15.45
CA LEU A 420 -25.00 -6.23 -15.46
C LEU A 420 -24.20 -5.13 -14.75
N THR A 421 -23.17 -5.53 -14.02
CA THR A 421 -22.24 -4.63 -13.33
C THR A 421 -21.20 -4.05 -14.29
N TYR A 422 -20.55 -2.96 -13.86
CA TYR A 422 -19.53 -2.24 -14.62
C TYR A 422 -18.39 -3.15 -15.14
N ASP A 423 -18.00 -4.18 -14.39
CA ASP A 423 -16.93 -5.09 -14.80
C ASP A 423 -17.37 -6.13 -15.84
N GLN A 424 -18.66 -6.46 -15.91
CA GLN A 424 -19.24 -7.36 -16.91
C GLN A 424 -19.44 -6.66 -18.27
N VAL A 425 -19.48 -5.33 -18.28
CA VAL A 425 -19.63 -4.51 -19.49
C VAL A 425 -18.30 -4.41 -20.27
N PRO A 426 -18.27 -4.59 -21.60
CA PRO A 426 -17.08 -4.38 -22.41
C PRO A 426 -16.51 -2.96 -22.30
N GLU A 427 -15.18 -2.82 -22.23
CA GLU A 427 -14.50 -1.53 -22.01
C GLU A 427 -14.85 -0.45 -23.05
N SER A 428 -15.11 -0.86 -24.30
CA SER A 428 -15.60 0.00 -25.38
C SER A 428 -16.90 0.75 -25.07
N PHE A 429 -17.77 0.19 -24.23
CA PHE A 429 -19.05 0.80 -23.85
C PHE A 429 -19.02 1.53 -22.51
N ARG A 430 -17.98 1.33 -21.67
CA ARG A 430 -17.86 2.00 -20.36
C ARG A 430 -17.72 3.52 -20.45
N SER A 431 -17.39 4.04 -21.63
CA SER A 431 -17.29 5.47 -21.96
C SER A 431 -18.53 6.04 -22.67
N ASP A 432 -19.58 5.23 -22.91
CA ASP A 432 -20.83 5.72 -23.49
C ASP A 432 -21.66 6.52 -22.45
N PRO A 433 -22.21 7.70 -22.79
CA PRO A 433 -22.95 8.51 -21.83
C PRO A 433 -24.19 7.82 -21.23
N ALA A 434 -24.99 7.12 -22.05
CA ALA A 434 -26.24 6.52 -21.61
C ALA A 434 -26.01 5.23 -20.80
N LEU A 435 -24.89 4.54 -21.05
CA LEU A 435 -24.47 3.41 -20.23
C LEU A 435 -23.79 3.86 -18.93
N ALA A 436 -22.96 4.91 -18.98
CA ALA A 436 -22.34 5.50 -17.80
C ALA A 436 -23.40 6.01 -16.80
N GLU A 437 -24.47 6.66 -17.29
CA GLU A 437 -25.60 7.12 -16.47
C GLU A 437 -26.27 5.99 -15.67
N TYR A 438 -26.35 4.78 -16.25
CA TYR A 438 -26.90 3.60 -15.59
C TYR A 438 -25.90 2.91 -14.64
N LEU A 439 -24.63 2.79 -15.05
CA LEU A 439 -23.60 2.07 -14.28
C LEU A 439 -23.07 2.86 -13.08
N ILE A 440 -22.91 4.19 -13.20
CA ILE A 440 -22.30 5.02 -12.15
C ILE A 440 -23.06 4.92 -10.81
N PRO A 441 -24.41 4.95 -10.75
CA PRO A 441 -25.17 4.73 -9.53
C PRO A 441 -24.97 3.36 -8.86
N THR A 442 -24.61 2.31 -9.59
CA THR A 442 -24.44 0.95 -9.05
C THR A 442 -23.04 0.69 -8.48
N LEU A 443 -22.11 1.65 -8.59
CA LEU A 443 -20.75 1.49 -8.11
C LEU A 443 -20.64 1.75 -6.60
N SER A 444 -19.83 0.93 -5.91
CA SER A 444 -19.37 1.29 -4.56
C SER A 444 -18.43 2.49 -4.61
N TYR A 445 -18.33 3.22 -3.50
CA TYR A 445 -17.48 4.41 -3.41
C TYR A 445 -16.00 4.13 -3.72
N GLU A 446 -15.48 2.97 -3.29
CA GLU A 446 -14.17 2.48 -3.70
C GLU A 446 -14.02 2.37 -5.23
N HIS A 447 -15.04 1.82 -5.91
CA HIS A 447 -14.99 1.72 -7.38
C HIS A 447 -15.06 3.11 -8.01
N LEU A 448 -15.96 3.99 -7.57
CA LEU A 448 -16.03 5.40 -8.01
C LEU A 448 -14.67 6.10 -7.87
N PHE A 449 -13.98 5.91 -6.74
CA PHE A 449 -12.65 6.48 -6.47
C PHE A 449 -11.53 5.81 -7.28
N LYS A 450 -11.59 4.49 -7.51
CA LYS A 450 -10.62 3.74 -8.33
C LYS A 450 -10.74 4.15 -9.81
N ILE A 451 -11.93 4.06 -10.40
CA ILE A 451 -12.18 4.34 -11.82
C ILE A 451 -12.25 5.84 -12.16
N SER A 452 -12.24 6.72 -11.14
CA SER A 452 -12.40 8.17 -11.28
C SER A 452 -11.73 8.79 -12.53
N PRO A 453 -10.45 8.50 -12.87
CA PRO A 453 -9.80 9.19 -13.98
C PRO A 453 -10.39 8.82 -15.34
N ARG A 454 -11.00 7.63 -15.47
CA ARG A 454 -11.58 7.12 -16.72
C ARG A 454 -12.97 7.72 -16.98
N VAL A 455 -13.84 7.71 -15.97
CA VAL A 455 -15.17 8.34 -16.04
C VAL A 455 -15.03 9.85 -16.27
N LEU A 456 -14.13 10.50 -15.54
CA LEU A 456 -13.92 11.94 -15.63
C LEU A 456 -13.15 12.37 -16.90
N LEU A 457 -12.51 11.43 -17.62
CA LEU A 457 -12.02 11.65 -18.99
C LEU A 457 -13.16 11.62 -20.04
N CYS A 458 -14.34 11.08 -19.70
CA CYS A 458 -15.52 11.08 -20.57
C CYS A 458 -16.28 12.43 -20.56
N LEU A 459 -15.61 13.53 -20.19
CA LEU A 459 -16.07 14.93 -20.12
C LEU A 459 -16.42 15.55 -21.51
N ARG A 460 -17.23 14.85 -22.31
CA ARG A 460 -17.92 15.39 -23.49
C ARG A 460 -19.25 16.03 -23.05
N ARG A 461 -19.72 17.06 -23.76
CA ARG A 461 -20.99 17.76 -23.45
C ARG A 461 -22.19 16.81 -23.29
N ALA A 462 -22.21 15.70 -24.06
CA ALA A 462 -23.26 14.68 -24.03
C ALA A 462 -23.28 13.80 -22.76
N ALA A 463 -22.25 13.85 -21.90
CA ALA A 463 -22.16 13.04 -20.68
C ALA A 463 -22.34 13.86 -19.39
N ARG A 464 -22.80 15.12 -19.49
CA ARG A 464 -22.84 16.04 -18.34
C ARG A 464 -23.70 15.51 -17.19
N GLU A 465 -24.89 14.99 -17.46
CA GLU A 465 -25.77 14.48 -16.38
C GLU A 465 -25.17 13.25 -15.67
N ALA A 466 -24.44 12.40 -16.39
CA ALA A 466 -23.71 11.27 -15.80
C ALA A 466 -22.51 11.74 -14.96
N TYR A 467 -21.84 12.84 -15.37
CA TYR A 467 -20.80 13.51 -14.60
C TYR A 467 -21.35 14.18 -13.34
N ASP A 468 -22.43 14.96 -13.45
CA ASP A 468 -23.06 15.65 -12.32
C ASP A 468 -23.59 14.62 -11.29
N LYS A 469 -24.10 13.47 -11.75
CA LYS A 469 -24.45 12.30 -10.90
C LYS A 469 -23.21 11.66 -10.26
N TYR A 470 -22.12 11.48 -11.01
CA TYR A 470 -20.85 10.95 -10.49
C TYR A 470 -20.28 11.84 -9.38
N GLU A 471 -20.19 13.14 -9.62
CA GLU A 471 -19.65 14.12 -8.68
C GLU A 471 -20.50 14.17 -7.40
N LYS A 472 -21.83 14.21 -7.53
CA LYS A 472 -22.75 14.12 -6.39
C LYS A 472 -22.55 12.84 -5.56
N LEU A 473 -22.20 11.71 -6.19
CA LEU A 473 -21.92 10.45 -5.48
C LEU A 473 -20.50 10.37 -4.89
N LEU A 474 -19.56 11.17 -5.41
CA LEU A 474 -18.20 11.29 -4.89
C LEU A 474 -18.13 12.23 -3.67
N PHE A 475 -18.98 13.25 -3.63
CA PHE A 475 -19.18 14.12 -2.45
C PHE A 475 -20.31 13.64 -1.51
N ASP A 476 -20.86 12.45 -1.73
CA ASP A 476 -21.83 11.84 -0.82
C ASP A 476 -21.14 11.42 0.49
N LYS A 477 -21.29 12.27 1.51
CA LYS A 477 -20.78 12.05 2.87
C LYS A 477 -21.09 10.64 3.39
N THR A 478 -22.30 10.12 3.16
CA THR A 478 -22.70 8.81 3.71
C THR A 478 -21.96 7.66 3.04
N LYS A 479 -21.70 7.77 1.73
CA LYS A 479 -20.89 6.81 0.98
C LYS A 479 -19.40 6.92 1.31
N MET A 480 -18.92 8.13 1.57
CA MET A 480 -17.54 8.39 2.01
C MET A 480 -17.28 7.78 3.39
N GLU A 481 -18.17 8.01 4.35
CA GLU A 481 -18.10 7.45 5.71
C GLU A 481 -18.22 5.93 5.71
N ALA A 482 -19.16 5.35 4.94
CA ALA A 482 -19.31 3.91 4.81
C ALA A 482 -18.11 3.22 4.12
N ALA A 483 -17.30 3.96 3.34
CA ALA A 483 -16.14 3.43 2.64
C ALA A 483 -14.80 3.70 3.33
N ASN A 484 -14.78 4.53 4.38
CA ASN A 484 -13.62 4.73 5.27
C ASN A 484 -12.29 5.07 4.54
N ILE A 485 -12.35 5.83 3.45
CA ILE A 485 -11.16 6.16 2.64
C ILE A 485 -10.44 7.38 3.23
N ALA A 486 -9.31 7.13 3.90
CA ALA A 486 -8.52 8.16 4.58
C ALA A 486 -8.08 9.33 3.66
N PRO A 487 -8.03 10.58 4.16
CA PRO A 487 -7.56 11.75 3.41
C PRO A 487 -6.19 11.56 2.75
N LEU A 488 -5.27 10.83 3.40
CA LEU A 488 -3.96 10.47 2.83
C LEU A 488 -4.07 9.74 1.47
N CYS A 489 -5.06 8.87 1.30
CA CYS A 489 -5.26 8.13 0.06
C CYS A 489 -5.80 9.04 -1.05
N ILE A 490 -6.69 9.97 -0.71
CA ILE A 490 -7.25 10.97 -1.63
C ILE A 490 -6.17 12.00 -2.03
N TYR A 491 -5.34 12.43 -1.09
CA TYR A 491 -4.13 13.22 -1.34
C TYR A 491 -3.16 12.52 -2.30
N LEU A 492 -2.82 11.24 -2.03
CA LEU A 492 -1.94 10.45 -2.89
C LEU A 492 -2.51 10.20 -4.29
N LYS A 493 -3.84 10.07 -4.42
CA LYS A 493 -4.53 10.04 -5.73
C LYS A 493 -4.39 11.38 -6.44
N THR A 494 -4.64 12.50 -5.76
CA THR A 494 -4.54 13.87 -6.29
C THR A 494 -3.15 14.16 -6.83
N LEU A 495 -2.09 13.74 -6.13
CA LEU A 495 -0.70 13.85 -6.58
C LEU A 495 -0.36 13.04 -7.84
N ARG A 496 -1.18 12.06 -8.23
CA ARG A 496 -1.01 11.29 -9.48
C ARG A 496 -1.75 11.91 -10.66
N LEU A 497 -2.59 12.92 -10.43
CA LEU A 497 -3.46 13.54 -11.43
C LEU A 497 -2.89 14.85 -12.01
N GLN A 498 -1.59 15.11 -11.83
CA GLN A 498 -0.94 16.38 -12.20
C GLN A 498 -1.14 16.81 -13.67
N THR A 499 -1.29 15.86 -14.60
CA THR A 499 -1.47 16.13 -16.03
C THR A 499 -2.91 16.49 -16.42
N ASN A 500 -3.90 16.31 -15.53
CA ASN A 500 -5.29 16.67 -15.79
C ASN A 500 -5.79 17.63 -14.68
N ILE A 501 -5.74 18.92 -14.98
CA ILE A 501 -6.04 20.01 -14.04
C ILE A 501 -7.47 19.91 -13.50
N ARG A 502 -8.47 19.57 -14.34
CA ARG A 502 -9.86 19.44 -13.89
C ARG A 502 -10.04 18.27 -12.91
N LEU A 503 -9.44 17.13 -13.23
CA LEU A 503 -9.38 15.97 -12.34
C LEU A 503 -8.72 16.31 -10.99
N ARG A 504 -7.60 17.03 -11.06
CA ARG A 504 -6.85 17.45 -9.87
C ARG A 504 -7.69 18.36 -8.97
N ASN A 505 -8.43 19.32 -9.54
CA ASN A 505 -9.28 20.22 -8.76
C ASN A 505 -10.35 19.44 -7.99
N VAL A 506 -11.17 18.63 -8.68
CA VAL A 506 -12.21 17.80 -8.04
C VAL A 506 -11.62 16.91 -6.93
N CYS A 507 -10.41 16.37 -7.11
CA CYS A 507 -9.74 15.58 -6.08
C CYS A 507 -9.10 16.43 -4.95
N CYS A 508 -8.72 17.69 -5.19
CA CYS A 508 -8.36 18.64 -4.12
C CYS A 508 -9.58 19.00 -3.26
N ASP A 509 -10.70 19.31 -3.90
CA ASP A 509 -11.96 19.66 -3.23
C ASP A 509 -12.47 18.48 -2.40
N LEU A 510 -12.37 17.25 -2.96
CA LEU A 510 -12.65 16.00 -2.24
C LEU A 510 -11.66 15.74 -1.09
N TYR A 511 -10.39 16.07 -1.28
CA TYR A 511 -9.37 15.92 -0.23
C TYR A 511 -9.69 16.82 0.97
N GLU A 512 -10.03 18.09 0.75
CA GLU A 512 -10.46 18.99 1.83
C GLU A 512 -11.76 18.49 2.49
N ALA A 513 -12.76 18.07 1.71
CA ALA A 513 -14.00 17.52 2.22
C ALA A 513 -13.79 16.26 3.09
N SER A 514 -12.83 15.39 2.75
CA SER A 514 -12.64 14.08 3.40
C SER A 514 -12.22 14.10 4.88
N PHE A 515 -11.73 15.24 5.39
CA PHE A 515 -11.24 15.31 6.77
C PHE A 515 -12.38 15.19 7.80
N GLY A 516 -12.37 14.10 8.56
CA GLY A 516 -13.35 13.81 9.62
C GLY A 516 -14.44 12.81 9.23
N HIS A 517 -14.36 12.20 8.04
CA HIS A 517 -15.28 11.15 7.56
C HIS A 517 -14.74 9.73 7.66
N ASN A 518 -13.60 9.54 8.32
CA ASN A 518 -13.06 8.20 8.60
C ASN A 518 -13.80 7.54 9.77
N LYS A 519 -13.72 6.22 9.84
CA LYS A 519 -13.93 5.47 11.08
C LYS A 519 -12.85 5.89 12.09
N ALA A 520 -13.28 6.40 13.25
CA ALA A 520 -12.39 6.73 14.35
C ALA A 520 -11.66 5.48 14.88
N LEU A 521 -10.45 5.68 15.41
CA LEU A 521 -9.70 4.65 16.12
C LEU A 521 -10.34 4.30 17.47
N GLY A 522 -11.06 5.25 18.08
CA GLY A 522 -11.61 5.11 19.44
C GLY A 522 -10.49 5.18 20.48
N LYS A 523 -9.54 6.08 20.29
CA LYS A 523 -8.26 6.14 21.03
C LYS A 523 -7.83 7.58 21.30
N ARG A 524 -7.32 7.88 22.50
CA ARG A 524 -6.69 9.17 22.81
C ARG A 524 -5.28 9.21 22.21
N LEU A 525 -5.02 10.16 21.30
CA LEU A 525 -3.74 10.32 20.62
C LEU A 525 -2.92 11.48 21.20
N ASN A 526 -1.63 11.24 21.43
CA ASN A 526 -0.61 12.27 21.58
C ASN A 526 0.11 12.41 20.24
N ILE A 527 -0.18 13.47 19.48
CA ILE A 527 0.31 13.69 18.13
C ILE A 527 1.45 14.71 18.16
N SER A 528 2.69 14.26 17.95
CA SER A 528 3.90 15.09 17.98
C SER A 528 4.45 15.36 16.58
N VAL A 529 4.50 16.63 16.15
CA VAL A 529 4.83 17.02 14.76
C VAL A 529 6.08 17.91 14.65
N CYS A 530 6.89 17.72 13.60
CA CYS A 530 8.08 18.53 13.36
C CYS A 530 7.81 19.66 12.34
N LEU A 531 7.68 20.90 12.83
CA LEU A 531 7.39 22.09 11.99
C LEU A 531 8.62 22.92 11.60
N ASP A 532 9.82 22.37 11.78
CA ASP A 532 11.08 23.04 11.42
C ASP A 532 11.08 23.44 9.92
N LYS A 533 11.29 24.75 9.66
CA LYS A 533 11.26 25.37 8.32
C LYS A 533 12.19 24.69 7.30
N PHE A 534 13.25 24.02 7.78
CA PHE A 534 14.14 23.25 6.92
C PHE A 534 13.50 21.95 6.38
N TYR A 535 12.35 21.50 6.88
CA TYR A 535 11.60 20.36 6.31
C TYR A 535 10.28 20.76 5.68
N ILE A 536 9.53 21.72 6.22
CA ILE A 536 8.24 22.18 5.66
C ILE A 536 8.29 22.40 4.14
N ARG A 537 9.34 23.06 3.64
CA ARG A 537 9.53 23.36 2.20
C ARG A 537 10.24 22.25 1.39
N LYS A 538 10.47 21.07 1.96
CA LYS A 538 11.11 19.94 1.25
C LYS A 538 10.09 18.99 0.64
N TYR A 539 10.44 18.44 -0.51
CA TYR A 539 9.70 17.35 -1.14
C TYR A 539 10.07 15.98 -0.55
N LEU A 540 9.11 15.05 -0.59
CA LEU A 540 9.33 13.66 -0.17
C LEU A 540 10.21 12.89 -1.18
N LYS A 541 10.53 11.63 -0.86
CA LYS A 541 11.37 10.75 -1.68
C LYS A 541 10.56 9.62 -2.35
N GLY A 542 11.22 8.81 -3.18
CA GLY A 542 10.62 7.62 -3.79
C GLY A 542 9.62 7.96 -4.90
N ARG A 543 8.41 7.39 -4.82
CA ARG A 543 7.28 7.60 -5.76
C ARG A 543 6.56 8.95 -5.55
N ASN A 544 6.72 9.57 -4.38
CA ASN A 544 5.91 10.73 -3.95
C ASN A 544 6.68 12.06 -3.99
N ARG A 545 7.64 12.21 -4.91
CA ARG A 545 8.50 13.42 -5.02
C ARG A 545 7.74 14.72 -5.31
N THR A 546 6.47 14.61 -5.69
CA THR A 546 5.54 15.70 -5.94
C THR A 546 4.85 16.20 -4.67
N SER A 547 4.85 15.40 -3.60
CA SER A 547 4.41 15.79 -2.26
C SER A 547 5.45 16.69 -1.61
N ASN A 548 5.04 17.84 -1.07
CA ASN A 548 5.85 18.49 -0.04
C ASN A 548 5.67 17.77 1.33
N TYR A 549 6.51 18.13 2.30
CA TYR A 549 6.53 17.52 3.63
C TYR A 549 5.36 17.98 4.52
N LEU A 550 4.96 19.25 4.43
CA LEU A 550 3.86 19.81 5.22
C LEU A 550 2.52 19.22 4.82
N ASP A 551 2.22 19.16 3.52
CA ASP A 551 0.96 18.58 3.01
C ASP A 551 0.78 17.14 3.51
N ALA A 552 1.84 16.33 3.45
CA ALA A 552 1.84 14.95 3.93
C ALA A 552 1.77 14.84 5.46
N LEU A 553 2.36 15.79 6.19
CA LEU A 553 2.23 15.88 7.64
C LEU A 553 0.79 16.20 8.05
N VAL A 554 0.14 17.16 7.38
CA VAL A 554 -1.25 17.55 7.64
C VAL A 554 -2.22 16.44 7.22
N ALA A 555 -2.04 15.82 6.04
CA ALA A 555 -2.84 14.69 5.55
C ALA A 555 -2.93 13.51 6.54
N ILE A 556 -1.93 13.38 7.42
CA ILE A 556 -1.84 12.33 8.43
C ILE A 556 -2.24 12.87 9.80
N ALA A 557 -1.52 13.86 10.33
CA ALA A 557 -1.69 14.34 11.70
C ALA A 557 -3.05 15.03 11.91
N PHE A 558 -3.47 15.89 10.97
CA PHE A 558 -4.78 16.53 11.03
C PHE A 558 -5.91 15.56 10.68
N GLY A 559 -5.64 14.58 9.79
CA GLY A 559 -6.57 13.50 9.45
C GLY A 559 -6.97 12.66 10.68
N TYR A 560 -5.98 12.21 11.47
CA TYR A 560 -6.26 11.53 12.74
C TYR A 560 -6.85 12.47 13.78
N PHE A 561 -6.27 13.66 14.00
CA PHE A 561 -6.77 14.61 14.99
C PHE A 561 -8.25 14.99 14.80
N LYS A 562 -8.71 15.24 13.57
CA LYS A 562 -10.10 15.65 13.32
C LYS A 562 -11.10 14.49 13.46
N THR A 563 -10.63 13.24 13.35
CA THR A 563 -11.46 12.04 13.50
C THR A 563 -11.56 11.62 14.97
N ASP A 564 -10.42 11.54 15.67
CA ASP A 564 -10.29 11.16 17.08
C ASP A 564 -9.89 12.38 17.93
N SER A 565 -10.64 13.49 17.86
CA SER A 565 -10.26 14.75 18.53
C SER A 565 -10.41 14.75 20.05
N ASP A 566 -11.22 13.85 20.58
CA ASP A 566 -11.80 13.99 21.92
C ASP A 566 -10.87 13.35 22.96
N GLY A 567 -10.18 14.20 23.74
CA GLY A 567 -9.07 13.78 24.61
C GLY A 567 -7.72 13.61 23.89
N SER A 568 -7.63 13.98 22.60
CA SER A 568 -6.38 13.93 21.84
C SER A 568 -5.66 15.28 21.82
N LYS A 569 -4.33 15.23 21.95
CA LYS A 569 -3.44 16.38 22.03
C LYS A 569 -2.52 16.45 20.82
N VAL A 570 -2.28 17.65 20.31
CA VAL A 570 -1.33 17.90 19.22
C VAL A 570 -0.27 18.87 19.69
N SER A 571 1.00 18.50 19.57
CA SER A 571 2.13 19.32 20.02
C SER A 571 3.26 19.31 18.99
N TYR A 572 4.12 20.32 19.03
CA TYR A 572 5.25 20.49 18.12
C TYR A 572 6.51 20.91 18.89
N TRP A 573 7.69 20.52 18.40
CA TRP A 573 8.94 21.04 18.95
C TRP A 573 9.12 22.51 18.54
N CYS A 574 9.23 23.41 19.52
CA CYS A 574 9.29 24.85 19.26
C CYS A 574 10.70 25.35 18.89
N ASP A 575 11.76 24.72 19.40
CA ASP A 575 13.13 25.21 19.28
C ASP A 575 14.21 24.12 19.52
N ARG A 576 15.43 24.54 19.86
CA ARG A 576 16.61 23.69 20.06
C ARG A 576 16.71 23.06 21.47
N THR A 577 15.89 23.47 22.43
CA THR A 577 15.83 22.86 23.78
C THR A 577 15.29 21.42 23.71
N GLY A 578 14.35 21.17 22.80
CA GLY A 578 13.58 19.93 22.72
C GLY A 578 12.24 19.99 23.47
N GLN A 579 11.85 21.15 24.00
CA GLN A 579 10.50 21.34 24.56
C GLN A 579 9.43 21.24 23.47
N LEU A 580 8.26 20.77 23.89
CA LEU A 580 7.04 20.68 23.10
C LEU A 580 6.10 21.82 23.48
N GLN A 581 5.41 22.41 22.50
CA GLN A 581 4.32 23.36 22.69
C GLN A 581 3.07 22.86 21.96
N ASP A 582 1.89 23.30 22.41
CA ASP A 582 0.63 22.80 21.87
C ASP A 582 0.25 23.48 20.54
N LEU A 583 0.06 22.67 19.52
CA LEU A 583 -0.46 23.09 18.22
C LEU A 583 -1.99 23.18 18.32
N ARG A 584 -2.50 24.40 18.54
CA ARG A 584 -3.93 24.69 18.74
C ARG A 584 -4.76 24.54 17.44
N TRP A 585 -4.85 23.31 16.92
CA TRP A 585 -5.90 22.90 15.99
C TRP A 585 -7.22 22.68 16.73
N THR A 586 -8.34 22.69 16.01
CA THR A 586 -9.68 22.38 16.57
C THR A 586 -10.49 21.53 15.60
N LYS A 587 -11.50 20.79 16.09
CA LYS A 587 -12.35 19.88 15.29
C LYS A 587 -13.06 20.59 14.12
N ASN A 588 -13.37 21.88 14.30
CA ASN A 588 -14.10 22.72 13.35
C ASN A 588 -13.19 23.40 12.30
N MET A 589 -11.86 23.27 12.44
CA MET A 589 -10.88 23.92 11.57
C MET A 589 -10.93 23.33 10.15
N THR A 590 -10.76 24.18 9.13
CA THR A 590 -10.59 23.78 7.73
C THR A 590 -9.18 23.22 7.47
N LEU A 591 -8.99 22.55 6.33
CA LEU A 591 -7.66 22.10 5.91
C LEU A 591 -6.72 23.28 5.70
N ILE A 592 -7.23 24.37 5.11
CA ILE A 592 -6.47 25.60 4.83
C ILE A 592 -6.00 26.24 6.13
N GLU A 593 -6.89 26.47 7.11
CA GLU A 593 -6.53 27.05 8.42
C GLU A 593 -5.54 26.15 9.18
N ALA A 594 -5.75 24.82 9.18
CA ALA A 594 -4.85 23.89 9.86
C ALA A 594 -3.43 23.90 9.25
N THR A 595 -3.35 24.11 7.94
CA THR A 595 -2.08 24.20 7.19
C THR A 595 -1.40 25.54 7.41
N ASP A 596 -2.12 26.66 7.34
CA ASP A 596 -1.60 28.00 7.65
C ASP A 596 -1.11 28.08 9.11
N ARG A 597 -1.82 27.47 10.05
CA ARG A 597 -1.43 27.40 11.46
C ARG A 597 -0.08 26.71 11.69
N CYS A 598 0.33 25.83 10.78
CA CYS A 598 1.66 25.21 10.80
C CYS A 598 2.75 26.08 10.14
N GLN A 599 2.38 26.92 9.16
CA GLN A 599 3.33 27.81 8.46
C GLN A 599 3.64 29.06 9.29
N THR A 600 2.62 29.66 9.89
CA THR A 600 2.70 30.90 10.68
C THR A 600 3.55 30.80 11.96
N LEU A 601 3.91 29.59 12.40
CA LEU A 601 4.79 29.36 13.55
C LEU A 601 6.29 29.56 13.27
N GLU A 602 6.70 29.67 11.99
CA GLU A 602 8.07 29.98 11.54
C GLU A 602 9.22 29.25 12.26
N VAL A 603 9.02 28.00 12.68
CA VAL A 603 9.96 27.28 13.56
C VAL A 603 11.35 27.14 12.93
N GLN A 604 12.36 27.78 13.53
CA GLN A 604 13.63 28.10 12.85
C GLN A 604 14.61 26.92 12.73
N LYS A 605 14.72 26.09 13.77
CA LYS A 605 15.47 24.82 13.79
C LYS A 605 15.15 24.08 15.10
N THR A 606 14.66 22.84 15.00
CA THR A 606 14.30 22.05 16.19
C THR A 606 15.40 21.09 16.65
N LYS A 607 15.47 20.83 17.95
CA LYS A 607 15.93 19.55 18.49
C LYS A 607 14.69 18.67 18.65
N MET A 608 14.57 17.59 17.88
CA MET A 608 13.58 16.56 18.18
C MET A 608 14.10 15.76 19.37
N ASP A 609 13.28 15.67 20.41
CA ASP A 609 13.57 14.90 21.62
C ASP A 609 12.33 14.05 21.92
N PHE A 610 12.37 12.79 21.51
CA PHE A 610 11.23 11.88 21.65
C PHE A 610 11.03 11.43 23.12
N PRO A 611 12.08 11.22 23.95
CA PRO A 611 11.93 11.09 25.40
C PRO A 611 11.08 12.16 26.07
N ARG A 612 11.16 13.43 25.62
CA ARG A 612 10.34 14.52 26.20
C ARG A 612 8.84 14.36 25.97
N ILE A 613 8.40 13.61 24.95
CA ILE A 613 6.98 13.29 24.73
C ILE A 613 6.41 12.52 25.92
N PHE A 614 7.12 11.47 26.37
CA PHE A 614 6.67 10.60 27.46
C PHE A 614 6.70 11.32 28.81
N LEU A 615 7.75 12.10 29.07
CA LEU A 615 7.82 12.93 30.28
C LEU A 615 6.64 13.90 30.37
N ASN A 616 6.37 14.65 29.29
CA ASN A 616 5.23 15.54 29.23
C ASN A 616 3.89 14.78 29.36
N ALA A 617 3.75 13.59 28.79
CA ALA A 617 2.53 12.78 28.87
C ALA A 617 2.29 12.12 30.24
N SER A 618 3.35 11.91 31.05
CA SER A 618 3.23 11.49 32.45
C SER A 618 2.85 12.66 33.38
N GLU A 619 3.23 13.89 33.01
CA GLU A 619 2.82 15.15 33.68
C GLU A 619 1.42 15.62 33.25
N ASP A 620 0.93 15.19 32.09
CA ASP A 620 -0.38 15.51 31.50
C ASP A 620 -1.53 14.79 32.24
N PRO A 621 -2.70 15.42 32.47
CA PRO A 621 -3.84 14.75 33.10
C PRO A 621 -4.42 13.59 32.27
N GLU A 622 -4.35 13.65 30.94
CA GLU A 622 -4.91 12.62 30.05
C GLU A 622 -3.96 11.42 29.87
N ASP A 623 -4.54 10.22 29.71
CA ASP A 623 -3.80 9.00 29.36
C ASP A 623 -3.89 8.72 27.86
N TYR A 624 -2.76 8.58 27.18
CA TYR A 624 -2.72 8.43 25.73
C TYR A 624 -2.56 6.96 25.32
N ASP A 625 -3.47 6.48 24.48
CA ASP A 625 -3.39 5.15 23.87
C ASP A 625 -2.32 5.09 22.77
N ILE A 626 -2.09 6.20 22.06
CA ILE A 626 -1.24 6.24 20.87
C ILE A 626 -0.34 7.48 20.89
N PHE A 627 0.97 7.26 20.79
CA PHE A 627 1.95 8.31 20.51
C PHE A 627 2.25 8.34 19.00
N LEU A 628 1.65 9.29 18.28
CA LEU A 628 1.78 9.44 16.82
C LEU A 628 2.83 10.51 16.49
N ILE A 629 4.00 10.10 16.02
CA ILE A 629 5.19 10.95 15.88
C ILE A 629 5.48 11.19 14.39
N VAL A 630 5.15 12.38 13.87
CA VAL A 630 5.27 12.71 12.43
C VAL A 630 6.47 13.62 12.18
N VAL A 631 7.51 13.06 11.54
CA VAL A 631 8.88 13.61 11.56
C VAL A 631 9.60 13.41 10.22
N PRO A 632 10.69 14.17 9.93
CA PRO A 632 11.50 13.90 8.76
C PRO A 632 12.20 12.53 8.82
N LYS A 633 12.70 12.12 10.00
CA LYS A 633 13.32 10.81 10.28
C LYS A 633 13.33 10.52 11.79
N ALA A 634 13.06 9.28 12.20
CA ALA A 634 13.15 8.81 13.59
C ALA A 634 14.56 8.97 14.19
N SER A 635 15.63 8.80 13.41
CA SER A 635 17.03 8.98 13.85
C SER A 635 17.30 10.31 14.55
N ARG A 636 16.54 11.36 14.20
CA ARG A 636 16.75 12.72 14.71
C ARG A 636 16.14 12.97 16.09
N GLY A 637 15.27 12.07 16.56
CA GLY A 637 14.56 12.20 17.83
C GLY A 637 15.23 11.52 19.03
N ASN A 638 16.25 10.69 18.80
CA ASN A 638 16.82 9.82 19.83
C ASN A 638 18.34 9.87 19.90
N PRO A 639 18.92 9.81 21.13
CA PRO A 639 20.31 9.45 21.33
C PRO A 639 20.67 8.14 20.64
N ASN A 640 21.92 8.03 20.14
CA ASN A 640 22.50 6.83 19.55
C ASN A 640 21.72 6.20 18.36
N HIS A 641 20.72 6.91 17.82
CA HIS A 641 19.82 6.44 16.76
C HIS A 641 19.17 5.07 17.06
N SER A 642 18.76 4.83 18.32
CA SER A 642 18.11 3.60 18.77
C SER A 642 16.77 3.84 19.47
N SER A 643 15.84 2.91 19.32
CA SER A 643 14.54 2.88 20.02
C SER A 643 14.64 2.63 21.51
N ALA A 644 15.74 2.05 22.02
CA ALA A 644 15.80 1.45 23.36
C ALA A 644 15.37 2.38 24.51
N LYS A 645 15.68 3.69 24.42
CA LYS A 645 15.22 4.65 25.45
C LYS A 645 13.73 4.99 25.34
N ILE A 646 13.14 4.93 24.15
CA ILE A 646 11.67 5.01 23.98
C ILE A 646 11.00 3.74 24.48
N ALA A 647 11.51 2.55 24.12
CA ALA A 647 10.93 1.30 24.60
C ALA A 647 10.91 1.24 26.15
N SER A 648 11.97 1.73 26.79
CA SER A 648 12.03 1.90 28.25
C SER A 648 10.99 2.89 28.80
N LEU A 649 10.82 4.08 28.19
CA LEU A 649 9.86 5.09 28.65
C LEU A 649 8.41 4.71 28.34
N LEU A 650 8.17 3.99 27.25
CA LEU A 650 6.86 3.42 26.91
C LEU A 650 6.48 2.30 27.89
N ALA A 651 7.43 1.44 28.28
CA ALA A 651 7.19 0.43 29.31
C ALA A 651 6.84 1.08 30.66
N GLU A 652 7.56 2.13 31.05
CA GLU A 652 7.27 2.94 32.25
C GLU A 652 5.86 3.58 32.17
N TYR A 653 5.49 4.18 31.04
CA TYR A 653 4.16 4.76 30.80
C TYR A 653 3.04 3.71 30.78
N ARG A 654 3.32 2.49 30.29
CA ARG A 654 2.38 1.37 30.31
C ARG A 654 2.14 0.83 31.71
N LEU A 655 3.16 0.81 32.56
CA LEU A 655 3.04 0.40 33.96
C LEU A 655 2.31 1.44 34.83
N THR A 656 2.37 2.74 34.46
CA THR A 656 1.91 3.84 35.32
C THR A 656 0.65 4.58 34.84
N ARG A 657 0.33 4.57 33.54
CA ARG A 657 -0.79 5.34 32.94
C ARG A 657 -1.71 4.48 32.07
N GLN A 658 -1.20 3.92 30.96
CA GLN A 658 -2.03 3.17 29.99
C GLN A 658 -1.33 1.87 29.52
N PRO A 659 -1.65 0.69 30.12
CA PRO A 659 -1.04 -0.60 29.82
C PRO A 659 -1.06 -1.05 28.36
N LYS A 660 -1.96 -0.53 27.52
CA LYS A 660 -2.04 -0.85 26.09
C LYS A 660 -1.41 0.19 25.15
N SER A 661 -0.76 1.23 25.67
CA SER A 661 -0.24 2.33 24.85
C SER A 661 0.85 1.90 23.85
N LYS A 662 0.83 2.51 22.66
CA LYS A 662 1.71 2.18 21.52
C LYS A 662 2.32 3.43 20.88
N VAL A 663 3.44 3.26 20.17
CA VAL A 663 4.15 4.36 19.48
C VAL A 663 4.19 4.09 17.99
N ILE A 664 3.85 5.10 17.17
CA ILE A 664 3.87 5.04 15.71
C ILE A 664 4.69 6.21 15.19
N ILE A 665 5.84 5.93 14.59
CA ILE A 665 6.78 6.94 14.08
C ILE A 665 6.72 6.99 12.56
N ILE A 666 6.29 8.13 12.01
CA ILE A 666 6.13 8.35 10.57
C ILE A 666 7.30 9.20 10.07
N SER A 667 8.29 8.52 9.48
CA SER A 667 9.54 9.10 8.96
C SER A 667 9.37 9.53 7.49
N LEU A 668 8.72 10.66 7.25
CA LEU A 668 8.28 11.12 5.92
C LEU A 668 9.42 11.28 4.89
N LEU A 669 10.65 11.62 5.32
CA LEU A 669 11.83 11.78 4.45
C LEU A 669 12.79 10.57 4.48
N ALA A 670 12.36 9.45 5.06
CA ALA A 670 13.06 8.16 5.01
C ALA A 670 12.47 7.26 3.92
N SER A 671 13.33 6.45 3.27
CA SER A 671 12.95 5.42 2.28
C SER A 671 13.39 4.02 2.70
N LYS A 672 13.82 3.89 3.96
CA LYS A 672 14.20 2.67 4.69
C LYS A 672 14.26 3.04 6.17
N GLN A 673 14.25 2.03 7.04
CA GLN A 673 14.53 2.13 8.48
C GLN A 673 15.49 3.27 8.81
N SER A 674 15.10 4.15 9.74
CA SER A 674 15.91 5.31 10.11
C SER A 674 16.40 5.29 11.55
N MET A 675 16.07 4.27 12.34
CA MET A 675 16.50 4.04 13.72
C MET A 675 16.73 2.53 13.94
N SER A 676 17.61 2.12 14.85
CA SER A 676 17.72 0.71 15.25
C SER A 676 16.60 0.33 16.23
N TYR A 677 16.05 -0.87 16.06
CA TYR A 677 15.03 -1.48 16.92
C TYR A 677 15.51 -2.88 17.34
N SER A 678 15.01 -3.41 18.45
CA SER A 678 15.21 -4.81 18.80
C SER A 678 14.58 -5.75 17.76
N VAL A 679 15.33 -6.81 17.40
CA VAL A 679 14.83 -7.93 16.57
C VAL A 679 14.07 -8.95 17.43
N ASN A 680 14.41 -9.04 18.72
CA ASN A 680 14.01 -10.17 19.56
C ASN A 680 12.85 -9.82 20.52
N MET A 681 12.61 -8.54 20.81
CA MET A 681 11.65 -8.08 21.83
C MET A 681 10.51 -7.28 21.21
N ASN A 682 9.29 -7.46 21.70
CA ASN A 682 8.16 -6.59 21.34
C ASN A 682 8.29 -5.20 22.00
N GLU A 683 8.82 -4.22 21.24
CA GLU A 683 8.99 -2.85 21.74
C GLU A 683 7.68 -2.04 21.79
N ASN A 684 6.58 -2.50 21.18
CA ASN A 684 5.35 -1.73 20.97
C ASN A 684 5.57 -0.40 20.19
N ILE A 685 6.59 -0.36 19.33
CA ILE A 685 6.94 0.78 18.45
C ILE A 685 6.92 0.33 16.98
N LEU A 686 6.28 1.11 16.11
CA LEU A 686 6.21 0.91 14.65
C LEU A 686 6.87 2.08 13.90
N GLU A 687 7.76 1.82 12.93
CA GLU A 687 8.24 2.84 11.97
C GLU A 687 7.57 2.70 10.60
N LEU A 688 7.03 3.82 10.11
CA LEU A 688 6.45 3.97 8.77
C LEU A 688 7.35 4.94 7.98
N CYS A 689 8.17 4.41 7.07
CA CYS A 689 9.11 5.21 6.28
C CYS A 689 8.45 5.72 4.98
N GLY A 690 8.33 7.04 4.85
CA GLY A 690 7.62 7.68 3.74
C GLY A 690 6.10 7.63 3.91
N ILE A 691 5.37 7.65 2.79
CA ILE A 691 3.90 7.53 2.75
C ILE A 691 3.44 6.59 1.62
N SER A 692 2.32 5.91 1.84
CA SER A 692 1.62 5.07 0.85
C SER A 692 0.13 4.98 1.22
N GLU A 693 -0.71 4.50 0.31
CA GLU A 693 -2.15 4.27 0.57
C GLU A 693 -2.42 3.17 1.62
N GLN A 694 -1.40 2.38 1.97
CA GLN A 694 -1.48 1.27 2.93
C GLN A 694 -1.29 1.71 4.39
N LEU A 695 -0.79 2.92 4.64
CA LEU A 695 -0.50 3.41 6.00
C LEU A 695 -1.69 3.29 6.97
N PRO A 696 -2.94 3.67 6.61
CA PRO A 696 -4.08 3.54 7.52
C PRO A 696 -4.37 2.10 7.95
N GLN A 697 -4.32 1.16 7.00
CA GLN A 697 -4.54 -0.27 7.27
C GLN A 697 -3.43 -0.86 8.15
N ILE A 698 -2.17 -0.48 7.90
CA ILE A 698 -1.02 -0.89 8.73
C ILE A 698 -1.14 -0.35 10.16
N ILE A 699 -1.57 0.90 10.31
CA ILE A 699 -1.84 1.53 11.62
C ILE A 699 -2.95 0.76 12.33
N ASN A 700 -4.08 0.49 11.66
CA ASN A 700 -5.18 -0.30 12.22
C ASN A 700 -4.72 -1.70 12.65
N ALA A 701 -3.94 -2.41 11.81
CA ALA A 701 -3.40 -3.73 12.12
C ALA A 701 -2.52 -3.73 13.39
N PHE A 702 -1.62 -2.77 13.51
CA PHE A 702 -0.73 -2.64 14.68
C PHE A 702 -1.49 -2.29 15.96
N LEU A 703 -2.46 -1.38 15.87
CA LEU A 703 -3.32 -0.99 16.99
C LEU A 703 -4.20 -2.16 17.45
N ALA A 704 -4.78 -2.92 16.50
CA ALA A 704 -5.60 -4.11 16.74
C ALA A 704 -4.81 -5.40 17.02
N GLU A 705 -3.52 -5.30 17.35
CA GLU A 705 -2.66 -6.41 17.81
C GLU A 705 -2.49 -7.53 16.75
N LYS A 706 -2.72 -7.21 15.47
CA LYS A 706 -2.52 -8.12 14.32
C LYS A 706 -1.05 -8.37 14.01
N PHE A 707 -0.15 -7.53 14.49
CA PHE A 707 1.28 -7.82 14.59
C PHE A 707 1.93 -6.97 15.69
N HIS A 708 3.20 -7.24 15.96
CA HIS A 708 4.05 -6.56 16.94
C HIS A 708 5.34 -6.09 16.27
#